data_AF-A0A2H1GNS2-F1
#
_entry.id   AF-A0A2H1GNS2-F1
#
_cell.length_a   1.000
_cell.length_b   1.000
_cell.length_c   1.000
_cell.angle_alpha   90.00
_cell.angle_beta   90.00
_cell.angle_gamma   90.00
#
_symmetry.space_group_name_H-M   'P 1'
#
loop_
_entity.id
_entity.type
_entity.pdbx_description
1 polymer ?
#
loop_
_entity_poly.entity_id
_entity_poly.type
_entity_poly.pdbx_seq_one_letter_code
_entity_poly.pdbx_strand_id
1 'polypeptide(L)'
;MRDPELLISFPVPDNSIRSSLSFYSALSMADMTRIASTVGIWLAVAILLVTIPGVILALLVRRASETPRNKALAAIDSGSRDHYGYITRGVPLPRGIRLLQKVNAPILDGAPEAVGTRMRWNNERVIPLESPGWIQMAETLKAFGMTFETGDSLIFGDDKSFGMGQPIGHNYPRLPISPSWIFALGLAGRFGVRPDDGKWSKQLLADHHTPVGSDETFSGRLPAYQWDDFEEPVPDWARNDATNPPAMHDFDMIMQARLAGLVGVIRFGYRPDSHISFTGHEPGEIGANLIDTLDVASLFWLAVGCLPLEDGRVIGFDNVVQEITTEPTNLPGDLGLMPGPPIVSSKGRSKKKSGKRQRNGTANVKASYLGELLTFAKAQAEVPHLYRLSANNNRVDALSNLAALVGAETAATHALSLEELQISPEDMPELIADSRETYVPCHRIWIRLTRKMERHESLGGSWFLLRGDAQLLALALIELPICPHGVLMYKQQMSLLRELLEGTQELLPRLLTQIGRHLALFRLEPAETSSLEAAMLELLACITPFKYTRAFGAALSSLDDLVGSVRNMPSRSLQVVVQAVVLTSREFRDLVVQSLRSIEDCMSTSLFVDMTNSTLDMEVILGTMKKFPVDLGVLLPELTPEEKLVRWQIPYTYMLLLTLRAALKSAYLRTSLDSQPLFDLVLGMDDLGYVQ
;
A
#
# COMPACT_ATOMS: atom_id res chain seq x y z
N MET A 1 47.86 -72.64 49.36
CA MET A 1 47.29 -73.54 48.33
C MET A 1 47.79 -73.00 47.00
N ARG A 2 48.94 -73.47 46.54
CA ARG A 2 49.11 -74.62 45.64
C ARG A 2 48.57 -74.33 44.24
N ASP A 3 49.47 -73.85 43.39
CA ASP A 3 49.76 -74.35 42.04
C ASP A 3 49.56 -75.89 41.94
N PRO A 4 49.32 -76.52 40.75
CA PRO A 4 50.23 -76.35 39.62
C PRO A 4 49.76 -76.63 38.18
N GLU A 5 50.64 -76.18 37.26
CA GLU A 5 51.18 -76.86 36.08
C GLU A 5 50.64 -78.25 35.70
N LEU A 6 50.49 -78.48 34.39
CA LEU A 6 50.78 -79.78 33.79
C LEU A 6 51.30 -79.62 32.36
N LEU A 7 52.63 -79.58 32.29
CA LEU A 7 53.47 -80.13 31.23
C LEU A 7 53.10 -81.59 30.93
N ILE A 8 53.01 -81.99 29.66
CA ILE A 8 53.42 -83.36 29.24
C ILE A 8 54.24 -83.29 27.96
N SER A 9 55.30 -84.08 28.01
CA SER A 9 56.56 -84.13 27.29
C SER A 9 56.60 -85.02 26.04
N PHE A 10 57.67 -84.83 25.28
CA PHE A 10 58.28 -85.62 24.19
C PHE A 10 58.27 -87.17 24.33
N PRO A 11 58.61 -87.86 23.22
CA PRO A 11 59.95 -88.48 23.22
C PRO A 11 60.76 -88.26 21.92
N VAL A 12 62.06 -88.10 22.14
CA VAL A 12 63.17 -88.34 21.19
C VAL A 12 63.66 -89.78 21.44
N PRO A 13 64.00 -90.55 20.40
CA PRO A 13 65.39 -90.94 20.13
C PRO A 13 65.65 -91.01 18.60
N ASP A 14 66.83 -91.06 18.01
CA ASP A 14 68.23 -90.85 18.33
C ASP A 14 68.94 -90.79 16.95
N ASN A 15 69.89 -89.87 16.83
CA ASN A 15 71.19 -89.99 16.14
C ASN A 15 71.44 -91.14 15.13
N SER A 16 71.73 -90.81 13.87
CA SER A 16 73.07 -91.04 13.29
C SER A 16 73.26 -90.44 11.88
N ILE A 17 73.99 -89.33 11.82
CA ILE A 17 75.14 -89.03 10.94
C ILE A 17 75.19 -89.73 9.55
N ARG A 18 75.11 -88.94 8.46
CA ARG A 18 76.09 -88.91 7.36
C ARG A 18 75.86 -87.75 6.37
N SER A 19 76.72 -86.74 6.50
CA SER A 19 77.44 -86.03 5.41
C SER A 19 76.95 -86.17 3.95
N SER A 20 76.52 -85.05 3.36
CA SER A 20 76.97 -84.56 2.03
C SER A 20 76.37 -83.15 1.83
N LEU A 21 77.16 -82.10 2.02
CA LEU A 21 77.77 -81.32 0.94
C LEU A 21 76.82 -80.95 -0.21
N SER A 22 76.51 -79.65 -0.25
CA SER A 22 76.21 -78.81 -1.41
C SER A 22 75.09 -79.27 -2.35
N PHE A 23 74.06 -78.45 -2.51
CA PHE A 23 73.73 -77.88 -3.81
C PHE A 23 72.85 -76.64 -3.60
N TYR A 24 73.34 -75.49 -4.04
CA TYR A 24 72.52 -74.37 -4.48
C TYR A 24 71.50 -74.94 -5.48
N SER A 25 70.27 -75.19 -5.04
CA SER A 25 69.16 -75.45 -5.95
C SER A 25 68.63 -74.09 -6.36
N ALA A 26 69.01 -73.71 -7.58
CA ALA A 26 68.46 -72.56 -8.27
C ALA A 26 66.93 -72.56 -8.12
N LEU A 27 66.41 -71.44 -7.60
CA LEU A 27 65.00 -71.13 -7.63
C LEU A 27 64.51 -71.39 -9.07
N SER A 28 63.67 -72.41 -9.26
CA SER A 28 63.24 -72.77 -10.59
C SER A 28 62.51 -71.56 -11.20
N MET A 29 62.81 -71.24 -12.46
CA MET A 29 62.18 -70.12 -13.17
C MET A 29 60.64 -70.23 -13.15
N ALA A 30 60.10 -71.45 -12.96
CA ALA A 30 58.68 -71.74 -12.83
C ALA A 30 58.07 -71.31 -11.48
N ASP A 31 58.82 -71.37 -10.37
CA ASP A 31 58.33 -70.95 -9.06
C ASP A 31 58.43 -69.43 -8.88
N MET A 32 59.48 -68.82 -9.45
CA MET A 32 59.62 -67.37 -9.47
C MET A 32 58.53 -66.70 -10.33
N THR A 33 58.13 -67.32 -11.44
CA THR A 33 57.02 -66.86 -12.28
C THR A 33 55.65 -67.04 -11.60
N ARG A 34 55.44 -68.12 -10.84
CA ARG A 34 54.20 -68.32 -10.04
C ARG A 34 54.06 -67.32 -8.91
N ILE A 35 55.12 -67.07 -8.14
CA ILE A 35 55.11 -66.05 -7.07
C ILE A 35 54.93 -64.64 -7.68
N ALA A 36 55.66 -64.31 -8.76
CA ALA A 36 55.49 -63.03 -9.44
C ALA A 36 54.07 -62.86 -10.00
N SER A 37 53.45 -63.91 -10.55
CA SER A 37 52.07 -63.86 -11.05
C SER A 37 51.05 -63.67 -9.92
N THR A 38 51.26 -64.31 -8.77
CA THR A 38 50.33 -64.24 -7.63
C THR A 38 50.41 -62.87 -6.95
N VAL A 39 51.63 -62.34 -6.76
CA VAL A 39 51.85 -60.98 -6.28
C VAL A 39 51.29 -59.94 -7.28
N GLY A 40 51.45 -60.17 -8.58
CA GLY A 40 50.87 -59.34 -9.64
C GLY A 40 49.34 -59.31 -9.62
N ILE A 41 48.67 -60.46 -9.38
CA ILE A 41 47.22 -60.54 -9.27
C ILE A 41 46.72 -59.79 -8.03
N TRP A 42 47.34 -59.97 -6.86
CA TRP A 42 46.94 -59.25 -5.64
C TRP A 42 47.21 -57.75 -5.72
N LEU A 43 48.30 -57.34 -6.36
CA LEU A 43 48.57 -55.92 -6.63
C LEU A 43 47.50 -55.34 -7.58
N ALA A 44 47.13 -56.07 -8.63
CA ALA A 44 46.07 -55.66 -9.55
C ALA A 44 44.71 -55.55 -8.83
N VAL A 45 44.37 -56.51 -7.95
CA VAL A 45 43.15 -56.47 -7.13
C VAL A 45 43.17 -55.30 -6.15
N ALA A 46 44.31 -54.99 -5.52
CA ALA A 46 44.46 -53.84 -4.64
C ALA A 46 44.30 -52.51 -5.39
N ILE A 47 44.92 -52.39 -6.58
CA ILE A 47 44.75 -51.22 -7.46
C ILE A 47 43.29 -51.10 -7.89
N LEU A 48 42.64 -52.20 -8.26
CA LEU A 48 41.23 -52.23 -8.66
C LEU A 48 40.31 -51.78 -7.51
N LEU A 49 40.56 -52.26 -6.29
CA LEU A 49 39.82 -51.89 -5.08
C LEU A 49 39.96 -50.42 -4.70
N VAL A 50 41.06 -49.76 -5.07
CA VAL A 50 41.25 -48.32 -4.82
C VAL A 50 40.68 -47.48 -5.98
N THR A 51 40.88 -47.92 -7.23
CA THR A 51 40.49 -47.17 -8.43
C THR A 51 38.98 -47.19 -8.66
N ILE A 52 38.30 -48.32 -8.47
CA ILE A 52 36.85 -48.42 -8.70
C ILE A 52 36.06 -47.46 -7.78
N PRO A 53 36.26 -47.45 -6.45
CA PRO A 53 35.57 -46.49 -5.58
C PRO A 53 35.91 -45.04 -5.90
N GLY A 54 37.17 -44.76 -6.26
CA GLY A 54 37.60 -43.42 -6.67
C GLY A 54 36.87 -42.92 -7.92
N VAL A 55 36.74 -43.76 -8.95
CA VAL A 55 36.02 -43.44 -10.19
C VAL A 55 34.51 -43.32 -9.95
N ILE A 56 33.93 -44.22 -9.16
CA ILE A 56 32.50 -44.16 -8.80
C ILE A 56 32.21 -42.89 -8.00
N LEU A 57 33.03 -42.56 -7.00
CA LEU A 57 32.88 -41.34 -6.22
C LEU A 57 32.99 -40.09 -7.11
N ALA A 58 33.97 -40.05 -8.02
CA ALA A 58 34.11 -38.95 -8.98
C ALA A 58 32.91 -38.81 -9.92
N LEU A 59 32.35 -39.93 -10.39
CA LEU A 59 31.13 -39.94 -11.21
C LEU A 59 29.89 -39.50 -10.42
N LEU A 60 29.74 -39.93 -9.17
CA LEU A 60 28.65 -39.51 -8.29
C LEU A 60 28.75 -38.02 -7.96
N VAL A 61 29.94 -37.52 -7.64
CA VAL A 61 30.21 -36.09 -7.42
C VAL A 61 29.86 -35.29 -8.67
N ARG A 62 30.27 -35.75 -9.85
CA ARG A 62 29.93 -35.09 -11.12
C ARG A 62 28.42 -35.07 -11.36
N ARG A 63 27.75 -36.21 -11.23
CA ARG A 63 26.28 -36.28 -11.40
C ARG A 63 25.56 -35.41 -10.37
N ALA A 64 26.01 -35.41 -9.12
CA ALA A 64 25.46 -34.54 -8.09
C ALA A 64 25.66 -33.06 -8.47
N SER A 65 26.84 -32.68 -8.95
CA SER A 65 27.11 -31.29 -9.38
C SER A 65 26.27 -30.84 -10.58
N GLU A 66 25.82 -31.78 -11.42
CA GLU A 66 25.02 -31.49 -12.60
C GLU A 66 23.52 -31.34 -12.30
N THR A 67 23.07 -31.62 -11.07
CA THR A 67 21.68 -31.43 -10.64
C THR A 67 21.27 -29.95 -10.75
N PRO A 68 20.00 -29.66 -11.12
CA PRO A 68 19.51 -28.29 -11.25
C PRO A 68 19.68 -27.49 -9.96
N ARG A 69 19.47 -28.14 -8.80
CA ARG A 69 19.71 -27.59 -7.47
C ARG A 69 21.15 -27.10 -7.28
N ASN A 70 22.15 -27.95 -7.54
CA ASN A 70 23.54 -27.56 -7.32
C ASN A 70 24.03 -26.51 -8.33
N LYS A 71 23.51 -26.53 -9.57
CA LYS A 71 23.77 -25.46 -10.55
C LYS A 71 23.19 -24.12 -10.11
N ALA A 72 21.96 -24.12 -9.60
CA ALA A 72 21.27 -22.94 -9.11
C ALA A 72 21.99 -22.33 -7.91
N LEU A 73 22.38 -23.16 -6.93
CA LEU A 73 23.10 -22.70 -5.75
C LEU A 73 24.51 -22.21 -6.08
N ALA A 74 25.21 -22.87 -7.01
CA ALA A 74 26.52 -22.42 -7.49
C ALA A 74 26.44 -21.05 -8.20
N ALA A 75 25.33 -20.74 -8.86
CA ALA A 75 25.11 -19.45 -9.49
C ALA A 75 24.91 -18.30 -8.48
N ILE A 76 24.41 -18.59 -7.27
CA ILE A 76 24.26 -17.60 -6.20
C ILE A 76 25.60 -17.39 -5.46
N ASP A 77 26.36 -18.45 -5.27
CA ASP A 77 27.60 -18.46 -4.48
C ASP A 77 28.76 -17.65 -5.10
N SER A 78 28.60 -17.12 -6.32
CA SER A 78 29.59 -16.25 -6.95
C SER A 78 29.63 -14.82 -6.39
N GLY A 79 28.62 -14.38 -5.61
CA GLY A 79 28.46 -12.98 -5.20
C GLY A 79 28.85 -12.62 -3.76
N SER A 80 28.64 -13.49 -2.76
CA SER A 80 28.85 -13.12 -1.34
C SER A 80 29.43 -14.26 -0.49
N ARG A 81 30.32 -13.92 0.45
CA ARG A 81 31.02 -14.89 1.34
C ARG A 81 30.11 -15.49 2.40
N ASP A 82 28.99 -14.83 2.72
CA ASP A 82 28.00 -15.27 3.70
C ASP A 82 26.59 -14.90 3.19
N HIS A 83 25.82 -15.90 2.76
CA HIS A 83 24.42 -15.74 2.30
C HIS A 83 23.46 -15.51 3.47
N TYR A 84 23.85 -14.69 4.45
CA TYR A 84 23.05 -14.29 5.62
C TYR A 84 22.45 -15.47 6.42
N GLY A 85 23.09 -16.64 6.35
CA GLY A 85 22.66 -17.88 7.00
C GLY A 85 21.60 -18.69 6.24
N TYR A 86 21.10 -18.21 5.08
CA TYR A 86 20.12 -18.94 4.26
C TYR A 86 20.73 -20.07 3.43
N ILE A 87 22.01 -19.99 3.08
CA ILE A 87 22.71 -21.05 2.35
C ILE A 87 24.01 -21.36 3.08
N THR A 88 24.21 -22.62 3.49
CA THR A 88 25.46 -23.02 4.12
C THR A 88 26.58 -23.11 3.09
N ARG A 89 27.81 -22.80 3.51
CA ARG A 89 28.97 -22.77 2.62
C ARG A 89 29.24 -24.09 1.90
N GLY A 90 28.81 -25.23 2.46
CA GLY A 90 29.07 -26.56 1.91
C GLY A 90 30.55 -26.95 1.94
N VAL A 91 30.88 -28.12 1.38
CA VAL A 91 32.26 -28.60 1.23
C VAL A 91 32.79 -28.18 -0.14
N PRO A 92 33.86 -27.39 -0.23
CA PRO A 92 34.42 -26.96 -1.50
C PRO A 92 35.13 -28.11 -2.21
N LEU A 93 34.87 -28.24 -3.51
CA LEU A 93 35.57 -29.14 -4.43
C LEU A 93 36.38 -28.34 -5.46
N PRO A 94 37.41 -28.97 -6.06
CA PRO A 94 38.13 -28.37 -7.18
C PRO A 94 37.18 -28.03 -8.33
N ARG A 95 37.45 -26.90 -9.02
CA ARG A 95 36.62 -26.26 -10.07
C ARG A 95 35.41 -25.45 -9.58
N GLY A 96 35.41 -25.01 -8.33
CA GLY A 96 34.41 -24.06 -7.82
C GLY A 96 33.05 -24.69 -7.49
N ILE A 97 32.95 -26.01 -7.50
CA ILE A 97 31.75 -26.75 -7.11
C ILE A 97 31.74 -26.84 -5.58
N ARG A 98 30.59 -26.66 -4.94
CA ARG A 98 30.40 -26.94 -3.52
C ARG A 98 29.31 -27.99 -3.34
N LEU A 99 29.59 -29.03 -2.55
CA LEU A 99 28.62 -30.07 -2.22
C LEU A 99 28.08 -29.90 -0.80
N LEU A 100 26.96 -30.57 -0.52
CA LEU A 100 26.34 -30.59 0.80
C LEU A 100 25.94 -29.19 1.32
N GLN A 101 25.66 -28.27 0.39
CA GLN A 101 25.03 -26.99 0.73
C GLN A 101 23.61 -27.27 1.23
N LYS A 102 23.31 -26.76 2.41
CA LYS A 102 21.96 -26.77 3.00
C LYS A 102 21.33 -25.42 2.74
N VAL A 103 20.07 -25.47 2.33
CA VAL A 103 19.23 -24.30 2.15
C VAL A 103 18.35 -24.19 3.39
N ASN A 104 18.38 -23.02 4.01
CA ASN A 104 17.55 -22.59 5.13
C ASN A 104 16.77 -21.35 4.69
N ALA A 105 16.06 -21.44 3.57
CA ALA A 105 15.22 -20.38 3.05
C ALA A 105 13.99 -20.14 3.95
N PRO A 106 13.40 -18.95 3.95
CA PRO A 106 12.18 -18.71 4.73
C PRO A 106 11.04 -19.62 4.27
N ILE A 107 10.15 -20.00 5.19
CA ILE A 107 8.91 -20.73 4.88
C ILE A 107 7.79 -19.70 4.92
N LEU A 108 7.30 -19.31 3.74
CA LEU A 108 6.32 -18.22 3.56
C LEU A 108 5.03 -18.71 2.87
N ASP A 109 4.72 -20.00 2.94
CA ASP A 109 3.51 -20.61 2.38
C ASP A 109 2.24 -20.31 3.20
N GLY A 110 2.38 -20.08 4.50
CA GLY A 110 1.30 -19.65 5.40
C GLY A 110 1.09 -18.13 5.46
N ALA A 111 0.11 -17.70 6.26
CA ALA A 111 -0.09 -16.29 6.61
C ALA A 111 0.94 -15.83 7.67
N PRO A 112 1.34 -14.54 7.66
CA PRO A 112 2.26 -14.03 8.68
C PRO A 112 1.60 -13.95 10.06
N GLU A 113 2.35 -14.31 11.11
CA GLU A 113 2.00 -14.01 12.51
C GLU A 113 2.24 -12.51 12.82
N ALA A 114 1.54 -11.61 12.13
CA ALA A 114 1.80 -10.16 12.19
C ALA A 114 1.00 -9.42 13.30
N VAL A 115 0.33 -10.16 14.19
CA VAL A 115 -0.66 -9.58 15.12
C VAL A 115 0.00 -8.62 16.13
N GLY A 116 -0.45 -7.37 16.15
CA GLY A 116 -0.17 -6.38 17.21
C GLY A 116 1.24 -5.79 17.24
N THR A 117 2.12 -6.15 16.31
CA THR A 117 3.50 -5.64 16.30
C THR A 117 3.54 -4.33 15.54
N ARG A 118 3.93 -3.23 16.20
CA ARG A 118 4.27 -1.99 15.50
C ARG A 118 5.45 -2.29 14.58
N MET A 119 5.26 -2.10 13.28
CA MET A 119 6.34 -2.29 12.31
C MET A 119 7.44 -1.30 12.63
N ARG A 120 8.59 -1.84 13.03
CA ARG A 120 9.78 -1.05 13.32
C ARG A 120 10.87 -1.51 12.38
N TRP A 121 11.27 -0.61 11.51
CA TRP A 121 12.41 -0.86 10.65
C TRP A 121 13.71 -0.85 11.45
N ASN A 122 14.48 -1.94 11.35
CA ASN A 122 15.80 -2.07 11.95
C ASN A 122 16.88 -1.64 10.95
N ASN A 123 17.40 -0.42 11.12
CA ASN A 123 18.48 0.14 10.28
C ASN A 123 19.80 -0.63 10.36
N GLU A 124 20.02 -1.43 11.40
CA GLU A 124 21.27 -2.17 11.56
C GLU A 124 21.39 -3.34 10.58
N ARG A 125 20.27 -3.74 9.95
CA ARG A 125 20.27 -4.78 8.93
C ARG A 125 20.61 -4.21 7.57
N VAL A 126 21.74 -4.65 7.03
CA VAL A 126 22.16 -4.33 5.67
C VAL A 126 21.45 -5.27 4.68
N ILE A 127 20.67 -4.71 3.76
CA ILE A 127 20.05 -5.48 2.67
C ILE A 127 21.07 -5.65 1.54
N PRO A 128 21.50 -6.88 1.23
CA PRO A 128 22.45 -7.15 0.15
C PRO A 128 21.81 -6.95 -1.23
N LEU A 129 22.11 -5.84 -1.91
CA LEU A 129 21.59 -5.53 -3.25
C LEU A 129 22.07 -6.51 -4.34
N GLU A 130 23.22 -7.15 -4.13
CA GLU A 130 23.79 -8.16 -5.04
C GLU A 130 23.22 -9.56 -4.84
N SER A 131 22.35 -9.76 -3.84
CA SER A 131 21.74 -11.06 -3.56
C SER A 131 20.48 -11.32 -4.40
N PRO A 132 20.03 -12.59 -4.54
CA PRO A 132 18.73 -12.93 -5.12
C PRO A 132 17.57 -12.18 -4.46
N GLY A 133 16.51 -11.90 -5.21
CA GLY A 133 15.39 -11.08 -4.75
C GLY A 133 14.67 -11.68 -3.54
N TRP A 134 14.60 -13.00 -3.46
CA TRP A 134 14.04 -13.68 -2.27
C TRP A 134 14.89 -13.49 -1.00
N ILE A 135 16.22 -13.37 -1.10
CA ILE A 135 17.09 -13.05 0.05
C ILE A 135 16.87 -11.60 0.47
N GLN A 136 16.84 -10.69 -0.50
CA GLN A 136 16.56 -9.27 -0.26
C GLN A 136 15.20 -9.11 0.45
N MET A 137 14.18 -9.82 -0.02
CA MET A 137 12.85 -9.83 0.57
C MET A 137 12.87 -10.38 2.00
N ALA A 138 13.52 -11.52 2.24
CA ALA A 138 13.61 -12.12 3.57
C ALA A 138 14.31 -11.20 4.59
N GLU A 139 15.41 -10.56 4.20
CA GLU A 139 16.07 -9.57 5.06
C GLU A 139 15.23 -8.31 5.27
N THR A 140 14.44 -7.89 4.26
CA THR A 140 13.49 -6.78 4.40
C THR A 140 12.38 -7.12 5.40
N LEU A 141 11.80 -8.32 5.34
CA LEU A 141 10.81 -8.79 6.29
C LEU A 141 11.37 -8.84 7.73
N LYS A 142 12.59 -9.37 7.90
CA LYS A 142 13.29 -9.35 9.19
C LYS A 142 13.61 -7.93 9.66
N ALA A 143 13.90 -7.00 8.75
CA ALA A 143 14.11 -5.61 9.08
C ALA A 143 12.85 -4.94 9.62
N PHE A 144 11.65 -5.37 9.20
CA PHE A 144 10.38 -4.96 9.80
C PHE A 144 10.05 -5.65 11.14
N GLY A 145 10.90 -6.57 11.59
CA GLY A 145 10.66 -7.35 12.81
C GLY A 145 9.73 -8.55 12.60
N MET A 146 9.42 -8.91 11.36
CA MET A 146 8.62 -10.10 11.08
C MET A 146 9.44 -11.37 11.30
N THR A 147 8.84 -12.36 11.95
CA THR A 147 9.45 -13.67 12.22
C THR A 147 8.81 -14.74 11.34
N PHE A 148 9.63 -15.67 10.87
CA PHE A 148 9.21 -16.80 10.06
C PHE A 148 10.15 -17.97 10.29
N GLU A 149 9.65 -19.18 10.06
CA GLU A 149 10.46 -20.39 10.08
C GLU A 149 11.39 -20.46 8.87
N THR A 150 12.47 -21.24 8.97
CA THR A 150 13.42 -21.43 7.87
C THR A 150 13.61 -22.92 7.59
N GLY A 151 13.71 -23.29 6.32
CA GLY A 151 13.85 -24.67 5.86
C GLY A 151 14.24 -24.77 4.39
N ASP A 152 14.14 -25.99 3.84
CA ASP A 152 14.46 -26.26 2.42
C ASP A 152 13.21 -26.09 1.54
N SER A 153 12.72 -24.85 1.44
CA SER A 153 11.48 -24.50 0.73
C SER A 153 11.69 -24.08 -0.74
N LEU A 154 12.94 -23.93 -1.19
CA LEU A 154 13.24 -23.44 -2.53
C LEU A 154 12.89 -24.48 -3.61
N ILE A 155 12.20 -24.02 -4.64
CA ILE A 155 11.87 -24.81 -5.81
C ILE A 155 12.92 -24.53 -6.89
N PHE A 156 13.46 -25.61 -7.45
CA PHE A 156 14.42 -25.58 -8.53
C PHE A 156 13.73 -26.11 -9.78
N GLY A 157 13.38 -25.22 -10.70
CA GLY A 157 12.77 -25.62 -11.97
C GLY A 157 13.79 -26.25 -12.91
N ASP A 158 13.41 -27.35 -13.57
CA ASP A 158 14.04 -27.79 -14.82
C ASP A 158 13.31 -27.12 -16.00
N ASP A 159 14.08 -26.60 -16.97
CA ASP A 159 13.69 -25.86 -18.20
C ASP A 159 12.51 -26.43 -19.03
N LYS A 160 11.92 -27.56 -18.64
CA LYS A 160 10.90 -28.31 -19.42
C LYS A 160 9.56 -28.51 -18.72
N SER A 161 9.43 -28.17 -17.43
CA SER A 161 8.28 -28.59 -16.61
C SER A 161 7.18 -27.56 -16.42
N PHE A 162 7.43 -26.28 -16.74
CA PHE A 162 6.40 -25.23 -16.76
C PHE A 162 6.08 -24.86 -18.21
N GLY A 163 4.80 -24.97 -18.57
CA GLY A 163 4.31 -25.14 -19.93
C GLY A 163 4.73 -24.06 -20.94
N MET A 164 4.92 -24.52 -22.18
CA MET A 164 5.08 -23.75 -23.43
C MET A 164 6.49 -23.20 -23.75
N GLY A 165 7.44 -24.11 -23.98
CA GLY A 165 8.30 -24.10 -25.18
C GLY A 165 9.31 -22.95 -25.40
N GLN A 166 9.34 -21.92 -24.55
CA GLN A 166 10.41 -20.93 -24.57
C GLN A 166 11.46 -21.29 -23.50
N PRO A 167 12.74 -21.40 -23.88
CA PRO A 167 13.83 -21.52 -22.93
C PRO A 167 13.94 -20.18 -22.17
N ILE A 168 13.20 -20.05 -21.07
CA ILE A 168 13.42 -18.99 -20.10
C ILE A 168 14.75 -19.35 -19.46
N GLY A 169 15.81 -18.68 -19.91
CA GLY A 169 17.15 -18.91 -19.40
C GLY A 169 17.17 -18.84 -17.89
N HIS A 170 17.81 -19.86 -17.31
CA HIS A 170 18.41 -19.94 -15.98
C HIS A 170 17.60 -20.66 -14.89
N ASN A 171 18.20 -21.75 -14.39
CA ASN A 171 17.89 -22.46 -13.15
C ASN A 171 18.13 -21.56 -11.92
N TYR A 172 17.35 -20.49 -11.73
CA TYR A 172 17.36 -19.73 -10.49
C TYR A 172 16.44 -20.40 -9.46
N PRO A 173 16.85 -20.46 -8.18
CA PRO A 173 15.95 -20.93 -7.14
C PRO A 173 14.80 -19.95 -6.99
N ARG A 174 13.61 -20.50 -6.74
CA ARG A 174 12.40 -19.71 -6.51
C ARG A 174 11.85 -20.02 -5.14
N LEU A 175 11.47 -18.97 -4.42
CA LEU A 175 10.85 -19.07 -3.11
C LEU A 175 9.32 -19.05 -3.28
N PRO A 176 8.59 -20.10 -2.91
CA PRO A 176 7.13 -20.04 -2.81
C PRO A 176 6.73 -19.06 -1.71
N ILE A 177 5.76 -18.20 -1.99
CA ILE A 177 5.28 -17.18 -1.08
C ILE A 177 3.77 -17.03 -1.15
N SER A 178 3.10 -16.93 -0.01
CA SER A 178 1.68 -16.65 0.06
C SER A 178 1.41 -15.17 -0.27
N PRO A 179 0.26 -14.87 -0.91
CA PRO A 179 -0.13 -13.48 -1.18
C PRO A 179 -0.19 -12.61 0.08
N SER A 180 -0.50 -13.19 1.25
CA SER A 180 -0.52 -12.49 2.55
C SER A 180 0.82 -11.89 2.93
N TRP A 181 1.95 -12.56 2.65
CA TRP A 181 3.28 -12.01 2.94
C TRP A 181 3.64 -10.84 2.04
N ILE A 182 3.28 -10.92 0.75
CA ILE A 182 3.46 -9.83 -0.21
C ILE A 182 2.60 -8.64 0.19
N PHE A 183 1.37 -8.90 0.63
CA PHE A 183 0.48 -7.87 1.12
C PHE A 183 1.00 -7.20 2.39
N ALA A 184 1.45 -7.97 3.38
CA ALA A 184 2.05 -7.44 4.61
C ALA A 184 3.31 -6.60 4.32
N LEU A 185 4.20 -7.08 3.45
CA LEU A 185 5.34 -6.31 2.96
C LEU A 185 4.88 -5.06 2.19
N GLY A 186 3.82 -5.20 1.41
CA GLY A 186 3.15 -4.17 0.64
C GLY A 186 2.69 -3.01 1.51
N LEU A 187 1.99 -3.31 2.60
CA LEU A 187 1.54 -2.34 3.60
C LEU A 187 2.72 -1.69 4.32
N ALA A 188 3.69 -2.48 4.80
CA ALA A 188 4.87 -2.00 5.50
C ALA A 188 5.69 -1.01 4.65
N GLY A 189 5.96 -1.44 3.42
CA GLY A 189 6.69 -0.66 2.43
C GLY A 189 5.83 0.38 1.71
N ARG A 190 4.52 0.50 1.97
CA ARG A 190 3.55 1.28 1.18
C ARG A 190 3.77 1.17 -0.33
N PHE A 191 3.76 -0.07 -0.82
CA PHE A 191 3.87 -0.37 -2.24
C PHE A 191 2.63 0.10 -3.01
N GLY A 192 2.86 0.97 -3.97
CA GLY A 192 1.83 1.45 -4.89
C GLY A 192 2.46 1.86 -6.21
N VAL A 193 1.64 2.37 -7.13
CA VAL A 193 2.15 2.97 -8.36
C VAL A 193 2.70 4.36 -8.03
N ARG A 194 4.02 4.53 -8.13
CA ARG A 194 4.71 5.78 -7.77
C ARG A 194 5.62 6.29 -8.90
N PRO A 195 5.63 7.61 -9.17
CA PRO A 195 6.52 8.20 -10.16
C PRO A 195 7.94 8.46 -9.63
N ASP A 196 8.11 8.55 -8.31
CA ASP A 196 9.41 8.84 -7.66
C ASP A 196 10.24 7.58 -7.40
N ASP A 197 9.81 6.43 -7.94
CA ASP A 197 10.37 5.10 -7.67
C ASP A 197 10.47 4.77 -6.17
N GLY A 198 9.69 5.48 -5.34
CA GLY A 198 9.77 5.36 -3.90
C GLY A 198 11.05 5.93 -3.29
N LYS A 199 11.85 6.78 -3.95
CA LYS A 199 13.11 7.31 -3.38
C LYS A 199 12.93 8.59 -2.56
N TRP A 200 13.80 8.84 -1.58
CA TRP A 200 13.89 10.15 -0.92
C TRP A 200 14.60 11.17 -1.83
N SER A 201 14.02 12.34 -2.05
CA SER A 201 14.69 13.42 -2.77
C SER A 201 15.88 13.92 -1.94
N LYS A 202 17.10 13.80 -2.48
CA LYS A 202 18.36 14.16 -1.80
C LYS A 202 18.50 15.65 -1.47
N GLN A 203 17.65 16.52 -2.03
CA GLN A 203 17.78 17.97 -1.89
C GLN A 203 17.26 18.55 -0.57
N LEU A 204 16.33 17.89 0.12
CA LEU A 204 15.68 18.47 1.31
C LEU A 204 16.44 18.24 2.64
N LEU A 205 17.42 17.33 2.67
CA LEU A 205 18.23 17.09 3.88
C LEU A 205 19.54 17.91 3.92
N ALA A 206 19.94 18.52 2.80
CA ALA A 206 21.24 19.18 2.69
C ALA A 206 21.26 20.62 3.24
N ASP A 207 20.09 21.26 3.43
CA ASP A 207 20.01 22.71 3.70
C ASP A 207 19.73 23.08 5.17
N HIS A 208 19.73 22.12 6.12
CA HIS A 208 19.55 22.43 7.55
C HIS A 208 20.84 22.45 8.39
N HIS A 209 22.01 22.43 7.73
CA HIS A 209 23.29 22.67 8.38
C HIS A 209 24.13 23.70 7.61
N THR A 210 23.60 24.91 7.44
CA THR A 210 24.46 26.09 7.32
C THR A 210 24.62 26.71 8.71
N PRO A 211 25.83 26.67 9.32
CA PRO A 211 26.07 27.40 10.55
C PRO A 211 25.96 28.90 10.26
N VAL A 212 25.18 29.55 11.12
CA VAL A 212 25.09 31.00 11.28
C VAL A 212 26.50 31.61 11.27
N GLY A 213 26.78 32.48 10.29
CA GLY A 213 27.95 33.34 10.33
C GLY A 213 28.46 33.80 8.96
N SER A 214 27.85 34.85 8.40
CA SER A 214 28.54 36.10 8.06
C SER A 214 27.65 36.96 7.14
N ASP A 215 27.32 38.16 7.65
CA ASP A 215 26.86 39.37 6.95
C ASP A 215 26.53 39.26 5.46
N GLU A 216 25.26 39.08 5.13
CA GLU A 216 24.62 39.82 4.03
C GLU A 216 23.21 40.25 4.44
N THR A 217 22.96 41.55 4.39
CA THR A 217 21.69 42.21 4.64
C THR A 217 20.66 41.81 3.58
N PHE A 218 19.96 40.70 3.80
CA PHE A 218 18.74 40.39 3.05
C PHE A 218 17.60 41.30 3.52
N SER A 219 17.26 42.31 2.71
CA SER A 219 16.00 43.03 2.84
C SER A 219 14.85 42.06 2.59
N GLY A 220 14.10 41.77 3.65
CA GLY A 220 12.90 40.95 3.62
C GLY A 220 11.84 41.54 2.70
N ARG A 221 11.52 40.79 1.65
CA ARG A 221 10.20 40.81 1.03
C ARG A 221 9.91 39.41 0.51
N LEU A 222 9.03 38.70 1.22
CA LEU A 222 8.35 37.53 0.69
C LEU A 222 7.76 37.90 -0.68
N PRO A 223 7.87 37.07 -1.72
CA PRO A 223 7.26 37.34 -3.01
C PRO A 223 5.76 37.53 -2.81
N ALA A 224 5.27 38.71 -3.20
CA ALA A 224 3.85 39.00 -3.30
C ALA A 224 3.30 38.22 -4.50
N TYR A 225 2.92 36.97 -4.29
CA TYR A 225 2.12 36.23 -5.26
C TYR A 225 0.71 36.82 -5.28
N GLN A 226 0.41 37.52 -6.37
CA GLN A 226 -0.90 38.06 -6.69
C GLN A 226 -1.77 36.92 -7.23
N TRP A 227 -2.89 36.64 -6.56
CA TRP A 227 -3.79 35.50 -6.80
C TRP A 227 -4.98 35.88 -7.69
N ASP A 228 -4.78 36.70 -8.71
CA ASP A 228 -5.81 37.01 -9.70
C ASP A 228 -5.35 36.46 -11.07
N ASP A 229 -6.26 35.74 -11.72
CA ASP A 229 -6.15 35.02 -13.01
C ASP A 229 -5.53 33.61 -12.97
N PHE A 230 -6.30 32.63 -12.45
CA PHE A 230 -6.20 31.23 -12.88
C PHE A 230 -7.05 31.01 -14.14
N GLU A 231 -6.59 31.52 -15.28
CA GLU A 231 -6.88 30.86 -16.56
C GLU A 231 -5.68 29.94 -16.85
N GLU A 232 -5.90 28.63 -16.77
CA GLU A 232 -4.91 27.64 -17.19
C GLU A 232 -4.59 27.83 -18.69
N PRO A 233 -3.32 27.91 -19.10
CA PRO A 233 -2.99 27.80 -20.51
C PRO A 233 -3.23 26.35 -20.94
N VAL A 234 -4.35 26.14 -21.63
CA VAL A 234 -4.67 24.91 -22.35
C VAL A 234 -3.55 24.64 -23.36
N PRO A 235 -2.95 23.44 -23.41
CA PRO A 235 -1.95 23.14 -24.42
C PRO A 235 -2.61 22.94 -25.80
N ASP A 236 -1.95 23.42 -26.85
CA ASP A 236 -2.41 23.53 -28.25
C ASP A 236 -2.84 22.22 -28.96
N TRP A 237 -2.90 21.08 -28.27
CA TRP A 237 -3.47 19.84 -28.82
C TRP A 237 -5.01 19.78 -28.72
N ALA A 238 -5.66 20.76 -28.08
CA ALA A 238 -7.12 20.85 -27.96
C ALA A 238 -7.82 21.63 -29.10
N ARG A 239 -7.19 21.76 -30.28
CA ARG A 239 -7.87 22.28 -31.50
C ARG A 239 -8.26 21.14 -32.44
N ASN A 240 -9.57 20.93 -32.48
CA ASN A 240 -10.36 20.14 -33.42
C ASN A 240 -9.70 19.83 -34.78
N ASP A 241 -9.60 18.54 -35.10
CA ASP A 241 -10.07 18.05 -36.40
C ASP A 241 -10.90 16.78 -36.20
N ALA A 242 -12.17 16.92 -36.55
CA ALA A 242 -13.18 15.89 -36.48
C ALA A 242 -13.00 14.90 -37.64
N THR A 243 -12.12 13.91 -37.49
CA THR A 243 -12.20 12.60 -38.17
C THR A 243 -11.16 11.65 -37.56
N ASN A 244 -11.50 10.95 -36.49
CA ASN A 244 -10.98 9.61 -36.19
C ASN A 244 -11.99 8.90 -35.26
N PRO A 245 -12.29 7.61 -35.48
CA PRO A 245 -13.27 6.85 -34.71
C PRO A 245 -12.84 6.72 -33.24
N PRO A 246 -13.74 6.34 -32.31
CA PRO A 246 -13.42 6.27 -30.89
C PRO A 246 -12.18 5.42 -30.68
N ALA A 247 -11.27 5.90 -29.82
CA ALA A 247 -10.13 5.14 -29.35
C ALA A 247 -10.64 3.76 -28.90
N MET A 248 -10.34 2.76 -29.72
CA MET A 248 -10.27 1.37 -29.27
C MET A 248 -9.40 1.37 -28.02
N HIS A 249 -9.87 0.68 -26.98
CA HIS A 249 -9.05 0.33 -25.83
C HIS A 249 -7.64 -0.06 -26.30
N ASP A 250 -6.64 0.72 -25.88
CA ASP A 250 -5.24 0.33 -25.92
C ASP A 250 -5.07 -0.88 -24.99
N PHE A 251 -5.35 -2.07 -25.52
CA PHE A 251 -4.98 -3.36 -24.96
C PHE A 251 -3.51 -3.72 -25.30
N ASP A 252 -2.66 -2.73 -25.60
CA ASP A 252 -1.30 -2.92 -26.11
C ASP A 252 -0.18 -2.38 -25.18
N MET A 253 -0.43 -2.29 -23.87
CA MET A 253 0.61 -2.08 -22.85
C MET A 253 0.64 -3.23 -21.84
N ILE A 254 1.17 -4.40 -22.24
CA ILE A 254 1.57 -5.42 -21.24
C ILE A 254 2.92 -5.00 -20.66
N MET A 255 2.96 -3.84 -20.00
CA MET A 255 4.07 -3.48 -19.14
C MET A 255 4.04 -4.38 -17.93
N GLN A 256 5.19 -4.95 -17.58
CA GLN A 256 5.43 -5.58 -16.29
C GLN A 256 4.82 -4.68 -15.22
N ALA A 257 3.81 -5.17 -14.51
CA ALA A 257 3.28 -4.43 -13.38
C ALA A 257 4.46 -4.18 -12.44
N ARG A 258 4.66 -2.92 -12.06
CA ARG A 258 5.77 -2.47 -11.22
C ARG A 258 5.15 -1.72 -10.06
N LEU A 259 5.41 -2.22 -8.85
CA LEU A 259 5.06 -1.53 -7.62
C LEU A 259 6.33 -1.02 -6.97
N ALA A 260 6.37 0.28 -6.68
CA ALA A 260 7.47 0.90 -5.98
C ALA A 260 7.01 1.28 -4.56
N GLY A 261 7.83 0.94 -3.57
CA GLY A 261 7.57 1.20 -2.16
C GLY A 261 8.75 1.91 -1.50
N LEU A 262 8.68 2.02 -0.18
CA LEU A 262 9.69 2.66 0.65
C LEU A 262 10.98 1.85 0.73
N VAL A 263 10.86 0.53 0.73
CA VAL A 263 11.97 -0.39 0.99
C VAL A 263 12.50 -1.08 -0.27
N GLY A 264 11.79 -0.94 -1.40
CA GLY A 264 12.17 -1.57 -2.64
C GLY A 264 11.14 -1.44 -3.73
N VAL A 265 11.32 -2.24 -4.77
CA VAL A 265 10.46 -2.35 -5.95
C VAL A 265 10.13 -3.82 -6.19
N ILE A 266 8.84 -4.11 -6.36
CA ILE A 266 8.34 -5.42 -6.80
C ILE A 266 8.04 -5.32 -8.30
N ARG A 267 8.58 -6.24 -9.09
CA ARG A 267 8.27 -6.36 -10.53
C ARG A 267 7.68 -7.73 -10.82
N PHE A 268 6.64 -7.72 -11.65
CA PHE A 268 5.94 -8.91 -12.10
C PHE A 268 6.38 -9.28 -13.52
N GLY A 269 6.48 -10.58 -13.79
CA GLY A 269 6.67 -11.06 -15.14
C GLY A 269 5.37 -11.00 -15.96
N TYR A 270 5.42 -11.57 -17.16
CA TYR A 270 4.42 -11.36 -18.21
C TYR A 270 3.14 -12.22 -18.08
N ARG A 271 3.06 -13.15 -17.14
CA ARG A 271 1.94 -14.12 -16.98
C ARG A 271 1.39 -14.16 -15.55
N PRO A 272 0.17 -14.61 -15.28
CA PRO A 272 -0.32 -14.82 -13.91
C PRO A 272 0.55 -15.80 -13.11
N ASP A 273 1.10 -16.83 -13.75
CA ASP A 273 2.12 -17.75 -13.18
C ASP A 273 3.51 -17.11 -13.03
N SER A 274 3.64 -15.78 -13.18
CA SER A 274 4.92 -15.14 -13.40
C SER A 274 5.73 -14.86 -12.16
N HIS A 275 7.02 -15.11 -12.35
CA HIS A 275 8.13 -14.68 -11.55
C HIS A 275 7.94 -13.27 -10.96
N ILE A 276 7.99 -13.22 -9.64
CA ILE A 276 8.07 -11.98 -8.87
C ILE A 276 9.55 -11.71 -8.64
N SER A 277 10.01 -10.50 -8.92
CA SER A 277 11.33 -10.05 -8.51
C SER A 277 11.21 -8.89 -7.53
N PHE A 278 11.95 -8.99 -6.44
CA PHE A 278 12.06 -7.93 -5.45
C PHE A 278 13.47 -7.34 -5.52
N THR A 279 13.54 -6.02 -5.59
CA THR A 279 14.81 -5.27 -5.47
C THR A 279 14.66 -4.30 -4.32
N GLY A 280 15.44 -4.51 -3.27
CA GLY A 280 15.56 -3.60 -2.14
C GLY A 280 16.21 -2.28 -2.55
N HIS A 281 15.86 -1.21 -1.85
CA HIS A 281 16.52 0.08 -1.97
C HIS A 281 17.79 0.12 -1.12
N GLU A 282 18.73 0.99 -1.47
CA GLU A 282 19.93 1.19 -0.65
C GLU A 282 19.55 1.83 0.70
N PRO A 283 20.29 1.61 1.80
CA PRO A 283 20.01 2.25 3.09
C PRO A 283 19.90 3.78 3.00
N GLY A 284 20.70 4.42 2.14
CA GLY A 284 20.61 5.86 1.89
C GLY A 284 19.37 6.31 1.12
N GLU A 285 18.72 5.41 0.37
CA GLU A 285 17.47 5.66 -0.34
C GLU A 285 16.25 5.42 0.56
N ILE A 286 16.36 4.48 1.50
CA ILE A 286 15.32 4.16 2.49
C ILE A 286 15.20 5.29 3.51
N GLY A 287 16.33 5.83 3.96
CA GLY A 287 16.35 6.88 4.99
C GLY A 287 16.57 6.36 6.41
N ALA A 288 16.86 7.27 7.34
CA ALA A 288 17.04 6.91 8.75
C ALA A 288 15.68 6.73 9.45
N ASN A 289 15.51 5.58 10.13
CA ASN A 289 14.43 5.30 11.09
C ASN A 289 12.99 5.42 10.56
N LEU A 290 12.54 4.38 9.85
CA LEU A 290 11.10 4.11 9.68
C LEU A 290 10.50 3.59 10.99
N ILE A 291 10.20 4.50 11.91
CA ILE A 291 9.32 4.20 13.05
C ILE A 291 7.93 4.64 12.66
N ASP A 292 7.01 3.68 12.57
CA ASP A 292 5.63 3.97 12.23
C ASP A 292 4.83 4.37 13.47
N THR A 293 4.03 5.42 13.30
CA THR A 293 3.06 5.90 14.28
C THR A 293 1.81 5.02 14.31
N LEU A 294 1.50 4.36 13.20
CA LEU A 294 0.37 3.45 13.03
C LEU A 294 0.79 1.99 13.20
N ASP A 295 -0.13 1.18 13.72
CA ASP A 295 0.01 -0.27 13.73
C ASP A 295 -0.43 -0.89 12.39
N VAL A 296 -0.14 -2.19 12.22
CA VAL A 296 -0.45 -2.93 11.00
C VAL A 296 -1.95 -2.96 10.73
N ALA A 297 -2.76 -3.07 11.78
CA ALA A 297 -4.22 -3.08 11.65
C ALA A 297 -4.73 -1.75 11.08
N SER A 298 -4.26 -0.61 11.59
CA SER A 298 -4.62 0.70 11.06
C SER A 298 -4.17 0.87 9.60
N LEU A 299 -2.95 0.45 9.27
CA LEU A 299 -2.45 0.49 7.89
C LEU A 299 -3.31 -0.36 6.94
N PHE A 300 -3.73 -1.54 7.41
CA PHE A 300 -4.64 -2.41 6.67
C PHE A 300 -6.00 -1.75 6.43
N TRP A 301 -6.64 -1.22 7.49
CA TRP A 301 -7.96 -0.59 7.38
C TRP A 301 -7.93 0.58 6.41
N LEU A 302 -6.90 1.43 6.51
CA LEU A 302 -6.69 2.53 5.56
C LEU A 302 -6.54 2.02 4.13
N ALA A 303 -5.75 0.96 3.92
CA ALA A 303 -5.52 0.38 2.60
C ALA A 303 -6.81 -0.17 1.98
N VAL A 304 -7.73 -0.74 2.76
CA VAL A 304 -9.05 -1.21 2.27
C VAL A 304 -10.04 -0.04 2.07
N GLY A 305 -9.68 1.18 2.46
CA GLY A 305 -10.56 2.35 2.33
C GLY A 305 -11.47 2.54 3.54
N CYS A 306 -11.01 2.17 4.73
CA CYS A 306 -11.70 2.42 5.99
C CYS A 306 -10.86 3.34 6.89
N LEU A 307 -11.52 4.26 7.62
CA LEU A 307 -10.89 5.06 8.67
C LEU A 307 -11.06 4.36 10.02
N PRO A 308 -9.97 4.04 10.74
CA PRO A 308 -10.05 3.51 12.10
C PRO A 308 -10.37 4.63 13.11
N LEU A 309 -11.10 4.28 14.17
CA LEU A 309 -11.34 5.11 15.36
C LEU A 309 -10.57 4.54 16.57
N GLU A 310 -10.32 5.39 17.57
CA GLU A 310 -9.64 4.97 18.81
C GLU A 310 -10.38 3.87 19.58
N ASP A 311 -11.72 3.80 19.45
CA ASP A 311 -12.56 2.78 20.07
C ASP A 311 -12.61 1.44 19.31
N GLY A 312 -11.80 1.30 18.25
CA GLY A 312 -11.70 0.09 17.44
C GLY A 312 -12.76 -0.04 16.34
N ARG A 313 -13.70 0.91 16.23
CA ARG A 313 -14.63 0.96 15.10
C ARG A 313 -13.90 1.39 13.83
N VAL A 314 -14.45 1.04 12.67
CA VAL A 314 -13.91 1.46 11.37
C VAL A 314 -15.03 2.02 10.50
N ILE A 315 -14.78 3.11 9.77
CA ILE A 315 -15.75 3.73 8.86
C ILE A 315 -15.29 3.52 7.41
N GLY A 316 -16.07 2.79 6.62
CA GLY A 316 -15.79 2.56 5.21
C GLY A 316 -16.12 3.75 4.31
N PHE A 317 -15.26 4.03 3.34
CA PHE A 317 -15.46 5.10 2.35
C PHE A 317 -16.35 4.70 1.16
N ASP A 318 -16.63 3.42 0.95
CA ASP A 318 -17.36 3.02 -0.26
C ASP A 318 -18.80 3.54 -0.24
N ASN A 319 -19.22 4.11 -1.36
CA ASN A 319 -20.61 4.46 -1.55
C ASN A 319 -21.40 3.18 -1.86
N VAL A 320 -22.43 2.86 -1.07
CA VAL A 320 -23.35 1.74 -1.33
C VAL A 320 -24.11 1.87 -2.67
N VAL A 321 -24.05 3.06 -3.30
CA VAL A 321 -24.76 3.40 -4.55
C VAL A 321 -24.34 2.54 -5.76
N GLN A 322 -23.25 1.78 -5.70
CA GLN A 322 -22.84 0.92 -6.84
C GLN A 322 -23.72 -0.32 -7.06
N GLU A 323 -24.61 -0.71 -6.13
CA GLU A 323 -25.49 -1.89 -6.34
C GLU A 323 -26.81 -1.59 -7.08
N ILE A 324 -27.19 -0.32 -7.31
CA ILE A 324 -28.55 -0.01 -7.82
C ILE A 324 -28.64 0.15 -9.35
N THR A 325 -27.54 0.15 -10.12
CA THR A 325 -27.61 0.50 -11.56
C THR A 325 -27.06 -0.51 -12.58
N THR A 326 -26.69 -1.73 -12.18
CA THR A 326 -26.44 -2.78 -13.18
C THR A 326 -27.02 -4.12 -12.72
N GLU A 327 -28.29 -4.38 -13.04
CA GLU A 327 -28.71 -5.76 -13.32
C GLU A 327 -27.89 -6.25 -14.53
N PRO A 328 -27.05 -7.28 -14.39
CA PRO A 328 -26.58 -8.01 -15.54
C PRO A 328 -27.70 -8.97 -15.93
N THR A 329 -28.61 -8.56 -16.83
CA THR A 329 -29.41 -9.53 -17.58
C THR A 329 -28.47 -10.36 -18.44
N ASN A 330 -27.98 -11.47 -17.88
CA ASN A 330 -27.48 -12.65 -18.60
C ASN A 330 -27.54 -13.86 -17.64
N LEU A 331 -28.75 -14.34 -17.37
CA LEU A 331 -28.95 -15.73 -16.95
C LEU A 331 -28.79 -16.65 -18.17
N PRO A 332 -28.06 -17.77 -18.07
CA PRO A 332 -28.00 -18.76 -19.14
C PRO A 332 -29.30 -19.60 -19.08
N GLY A 333 -30.27 -19.25 -19.92
CA GLY A 333 -31.50 -20.02 -20.11
C GLY A 333 -31.40 -20.92 -21.34
N ASP A 334 -31.31 -22.23 -21.09
CA ASP A 334 -31.72 -23.36 -21.93
C ASP A 334 -32.18 -23.06 -23.37
N LEU A 335 -31.45 -23.60 -24.35
CA LEU A 335 -32.01 -23.93 -25.67
C LEU A 335 -31.53 -25.32 -26.11
N GLY A 336 -32.14 -26.35 -25.52
CA GLY A 336 -32.40 -27.59 -26.22
C GLY A 336 -33.66 -27.43 -27.09
N LEU A 337 -33.54 -27.70 -28.40
CA LEU A 337 -34.47 -28.48 -29.24
C LEU A 337 -34.29 -28.13 -30.74
N MET A 338 -34.00 -29.18 -31.52
CA MET A 338 -34.17 -29.36 -32.97
C MET A 338 -35.65 -29.13 -33.41
N PRO A 339 -36.04 -29.28 -34.70
CA PRO A 339 -35.41 -28.90 -35.98
C PRO A 339 -36.39 -28.26 -37.03
N GLY A 340 -35.82 -27.63 -38.07
CA GLY A 340 -36.38 -27.58 -39.44
C GLY A 340 -36.92 -26.23 -39.96
N PRO A 341 -37.15 -26.08 -41.28
CA PRO A 341 -36.31 -26.44 -42.44
C PRO A 341 -36.04 -25.19 -43.34
N PRO A 342 -35.25 -25.31 -44.44
CA PRO A 342 -34.50 -24.20 -45.03
C PRO A 342 -35.21 -23.52 -46.20
N ILE A 343 -34.99 -22.21 -46.40
CA ILE A 343 -35.30 -21.52 -47.66
C ILE A 343 -34.09 -20.72 -48.14
N VAL A 344 -33.32 -21.38 -49.01
CA VAL A 344 -32.84 -20.92 -50.33
C VAL A 344 -32.48 -19.44 -50.52
N SER A 345 -31.18 -19.19 -50.57
CA SER A 345 -30.42 -18.54 -51.67
C SER A 345 -31.17 -17.60 -52.63
N SER A 346 -30.70 -16.35 -52.72
CA SER A 346 -30.26 -15.83 -54.02
C SER A 346 -29.24 -14.69 -53.89
N LYS A 347 -28.12 -14.85 -54.61
CA LYS A 347 -27.18 -13.77 -54.95
C LYS A 347 -27.84 -12.88 -56.01
N GLY A 348 -27.76 -11.56 -55.84
CA GLY A 348 -28.24 -10.60 -56.84
C GLY A 348 -27.47 -9.28 -56.78
N ARG A 349 -26.47 -9.15 -57.63
CA ARG A 349 -25.65 -7.95 -57.87
C ARG A 349 -26.47 -6.95 -58.70
N SER A 350 -26.64 -5.69 -58.28
CA SER A 350 -26.97 -4.62 -59.23
C SER A 350 -26.62 -3.22 -58.73
N LYS A 351 -26.08 -2.41 -59.64
CA LYS A 351 -25.58 -1.04 -59.48
C LYS A 351 -26.70 -0.01 -59.76
N LYS A 352 -26.55 1.17 -59.13
CA LYS A 352 -26.92 2.53 -59.62
C LYS A 352 -28.37 2.75 -60.14
N LYS A 353 -29.13 3.61 -59.45
CA LYS A 353 -29.41 5.01 -59.89
C LYS A 353 -30.43 5.73 -58.98
N SER A 354 -30.26 7.04 -59.00
CA SER A 354 -31.08 8.14 -58.49
C SER A 354 -32.59 8.02 -58.69
N GLY A 355 -33.37 8.47 -57.70
CA GLY A 355 -34.80 8.75 -57.86
C GLY A 355 -35.37 9.53 -56.67
N LYS A 356 -36.01 10.65 -56.97
CA LYS A 356 -36.60 11.63 -56.05
C LYS A 356 -37.82 11.10 -55.27
N ARG A 357 -38.00 11.70 -54.08
CA ARG A 357 -39.24 12.02 -53.34
C ARG A 357 -40.15 10.87 -52.89
N GLN A 358 -40.24 10.70 -51.58
CA GLN A 358 -41.53 10.80 -50.87
C GLN A 358 -41.30 11.16 -49.41
N ARG A 359 -41.79 12.34 -49.02
CA ARG A 359 -41.79 12.86 -47.66
C ARG A 359 -43.13 12.43 -47.06
N ASN A 360 -43.18 11.25 -46.45
CA ASN A 360 -44.30 10.83 -45.62
C ASN A 360 -43.81 10.73 -44.18
N GLY A 361 -44.47 11.48 -43.30
CA GLY A 361 -44.14 11.59 -41.90
C GLY A 361 -44.27 10.25 -41.19
N THR A 362 -43.15 9.70 -40.77
CA THR A 362 -43.08 8.86 -39.58
C THR A 362 -42.85 9.78 -38.40
N ALA A 363 -43.92 9.99 -37.62
CA ALA A 363 -43.83 10.55 -36.29
C ALA A 363 -42.72 9.83 -35.52
N ASN A 364 -41.90 10.64 -34.86
CA ASN A 364 -40.62 10.28 -34.30
C ASN A 364 -40.86 9.54 -32.96
N VAL A 365 -41.35 8.29 -33.01
CA VAL A 365 -41.62 7.47 -31.81
C VAL A 365 -40.33 7.25 -31.00
N LYS A 366 -39.16 7.23 -31.66
CA LYS A 366 -37.85 7.19 -30.99
C LYS A 366 -37.49 8.49 -30.26
N ALA A 367 -37.98 9.64 -30.71
CA ALA A 367 -37.73 10.91 -30.03
C ALA A 367 -38.68 11.13 -28.83
N SER A 368 -39.89 10.55 -28.83
CA SER A 368 -40.76 10.59 -27.65
C SER A 368 -40.29 9.61 -26.56
N TYR A 369 -39.78 8.42 -26.93
CA TYR A 369 -39.21 7.48 -25.95
C TYR A 369 -37.90 8.00 -25.33
N LEU A 370 -37.01 8.59 -26.13
CA LEU A 370 -35.80 9.24 -25.61
C LEU A 370 -36.12 10.51 -24.83
N GLY A 371 -37.13 11.27 -25.24
CA GLY A 371 -37.64 12.42 -24.49
C GLY A 371 -38.24 12.03 -23.14
N GLU A 372 -39.04 10.96 -23.09
CA GLU A 372 -39.63 10.41 -21.88
C GLU A 372 -38.57 9.82 -20.94
N LEU A 373 -37.60 9.05 -21.46
CA LEU A 373 -36.45 8.55 -20.68
C LEU A 373 -35.57 9.67 -20.15
N LEU A 374 -35.32 10.72 -20.94
CA LEU A 374 -34.60 11.91 -20.47
C LEU A 374 -35.41 12.66 -19.41
N THR A 375 -36.73 12.79 -19.55
CA THR A 375 -37.56 13.41 -18.50
C THR A 375 -37.69 12.51 -17.26
N PHE A 376 -37.67 11.19 -17.39
CA PHE A 376 -37.71 10.26 -16.26
C PHE A 376 -36.37 10.25 -15.51
N ALA A 377 -35.25 10.23 -16.24
CA ALA A 377 -33.91 10.39 -15.67
C ALA A 377 -33.73 11.78 -15.04
N LYS A 378 -34.30 12.83 -15.64
CA LYS A 378 -34.27 14.19 -15.09
C LYS A 378 -35.21 14.37 -13.89
N ALA A 379 -36.33 13.63 -13.84
CA ALA A 379 -37.25 13.62 -12.70
C ALA A 379 -36.73 12.78 -11.53
N GLN A 380 -36.07 11.65 -11.78
CA GLN A 380 -35.30 10.93 -10.75
C GLN A 380 -34.08 11.73 -10.31
N ALA A 381 -33.52 12.55 -11.20
CA ALA A 381 -32.38 13.38 -10.88
C ALA A 381 -32.67 14.59 -9.96
N GLU A 382 -33.94 14.82 -9.61
CA GLU A 382 -34.35 15.88 -8.69
C GLU A 382 -34.62 15.36 -7.28
N VAL A 383 -34.60 14.04 -7.05
CA VAL A 383 -34.87 13.49 -5.71
C VAL A 383 -33.58 13.58 -4.87
N PRO A 384 -33.60 14.34 -3.74
CA PRO A 384 -32.47 14.35 -2.83
C PRO A 384 -32.36 13.00 -2.11
N HIS A 385 -31.13 12.55 -1.88
CA HIS A 385 -30.84 11.32 -1.16
C HIS A 385 -30.22 11.65 0.19
N LEU A 386 -30.68 11.01 1.26
CA LEU A 386 -30.18 11.19 2.62
C LEU A 386 -29.51 9.91 3.09
N TYR A 387 -28.30 10.02 3.62
CA TYR A 387 -27.50 8.90 4.10
C TYR A 387 -27.21 9.00 5.58
N ARG A 388 -26.94 7.84 6.18
CA ARG A 388 -26.41 7.69 7.54
C ARG A 388 -25.28 6.65 7.57
N LEU A 389 -24.50 6.63 8.64
CA LEU A 389 -23.56 5.55 8.91
C LEU A 389 -24.27 4.44 9.71
N SER A 390 -24.18 3.20 9.26
CA SER A 390 -24.75 2.05 9.96
C SER A 390 -23.85 0.82 9.89
N ALA A 391 -23.97 -0.03 10.92
CA ALA A 391 -23.31 -1.34 10.93
C ALA A 391 -24.07 -2.28 9.99
N ASN A 392 -23.47 -2.58 8.83
CA ASN A 392 -24.03 -3.52 7.87
C ASN A 392 -23.32 -4.87 7.97
N ASN A 393 -24.07 -5.91 8.33
CA ASN A 393 -23.56 -7.26 8.58
C ASN A 393 -22.81 -7.87 7.38
N ASN A 394 -23.30 -7.68 6.15
CA ASN A 394 -22.70 -8.29 4.97
C ASN A 394 -21.27 -7.79 4.71
N ARG A 395 -21.04 -6.50 4.98
CA ARG A 395 -19.73 -5.87 4.81
C ARG A 395 -18.79 -6.23 5.94
N VAL A 396 -19.31 -6.33 7.16
CA VAL A 396 -18.57 -6.82 8.32
C VAL A 396 -17.96 -8.18 8.02
N ASP A 397 -18.72 -9.12 7.45
CA ASP A 397 -18.22 -10.47 7.12
C ASP A 397 -17.10 -10.44 6.06
N ALA A 398 -17.28 -9.66 4.99
CA ALA A 398 -16.28 -9.52 3.93
C ALA A 398 -14.97 -8.88 4.45
N LEU A 399 -15.08 -7.83 5.26
CA LEU A 399 -13.94 -7.16 5.87
C LEU A 399 -13.25 -8.05 6.92
N SER A 400 -14.01 -8.86 7.66
CA SER A 400 -13.46 -9.84 8.61
C SER A 400 -12.57 -10.86 7.90
N ASN A 401 -13.04 -11.39 6.77
CA ASN A 401 -12.28 -12.34 5.97
C ASN A 401 -10.98 -11.73 5.42
N LEU A 402 -11.03 -10.46 4.99
CA LEU A 402 -9.82 -9.75 4.54
C LEU A 402 -8.87 -9.42 5.72
N ALA A 403 -9.41 -9.05 6.88
CA ALA A 403 -8.61 -8.75 8.07
C ALA A 403 -7.86 -9.99 8.57
N ALA A 404 -8.48 -11.17 8.48
CA ALA A 404 -7.86 -12.45 8.81
C ALA A 404 -6.60 -12.73 7.97
N LEU A 405 -6.53 -12.26 6.72
CA LEU A 405 -5.35 -12.44 5.85
C LEU A 405 -4.06 -11.81 6.41
N VAL A 406 -4.20 -10.79 7.27
CA VAL A 406 -3.08 -10.04 7.86
C VAL A 406 -3.01 -10.20 9.37
N GLY A 407 -3.87 -11.02 9.96
CA GLY A 407 -4.02 -11.08 11.42
C GLY A 407 -4.48 -9.75 12.04
N ALA A 408 -5.18 -8.90 11.26
CA ALA A 408 -5.74 -7.63 11.71
C ALA A 408 -7.13 -7.83 12.35
N GLU A 409 -7.38 -9.00 12.96
CA GLU A 409 -8.64 -9.37 13.60
C GLU A 409 -8.87 -8.56 14.89
N THR A 410 -9.05 -7.26 14.76
CA THR A 410 -9.61 -6.41 15.80
C THR A 410 -11.11 -6.42 15.57
N ALA A 411 -11.83 -7.30 16.29
CA ALA A 411 -13.30 -7.35 16.39
C ALA A 411 -14.03 -6.58 15.28
N ALA A 412 -14.08 -7.15 14.07
CA ALA A 412 -14.72 -6.55 12.90
C ALA A 412 -16.24 -6.28 13.08
N THR A 413 -16.79 -6.54 14.28
CA THR A 413 -18.17 -6.31 14.72
C THR A 413 -18.65 -4.86 14.65
N HIS A 414 -17.81 -3.89 14.27
CA HIS A 414 -18.17 -2.48 14.27
C HIS A 414 -17.80 -1.69 13.01
N ALA A 415 -17.71 -2.35 11.85
CA ALA A 415 -17.56 -1.62 10.58
C ALA A 415 -18.84 -0.83 10.26
N LEU A 416 -18.71 0.49 10.15
CA LEU A 416 -19.76 1.42 9.75
C LEU A 416 -19.67 1.69 8.25
N SER A 417 -20.81 1.64 7.58
CA SER A 417 -20.94 1.87 6.14
C SER A 417 -22.06 2.84 5.83
N LEU A 418 -21.99 3.46 4.67
CA LEU A 418 -22.98 4.43 4.24
C LEU A 418 -24.29 3.74 3.83
N GLU A 419 -25.38 3.98 4.56
CA GLU A 419 -26.71 3.43 4.27
C GLU A 419 -27.65 4.57 3.85
N GLU A 420 -28.43 4.35 2.78
CA GLU A 420 -29.47 5.30 2.38
C GLU A 420 -30.65 5.21 3.35
N LEU A 421 -31.02 6.35 3.93
CA LEU A 421 -32.16 6.46 4.81
C LEU A 421 -33.43 6.66 3.99
N GLN A 422 -34.49 5.93 4.31
CA GLN A 422 -35.82 6.25 3.78
C GLN A 422 -36.25 7.62 4.30
N ILE A 423 -36.33 8.59 3.41
CA ILE A 423 -36.72 9.96 3.73
C ILE A 423 -38.22 9.99 4.01
N SER A 424 -38.60 10.56 5.16
CA SER A 424 -40.00 10.75 5.49
C SER A 424 -40.65 11.74 4.49
N PRO A 425 -41.94 11.61 4.18
CA PRO A 425 -42.62 12.58 3.31
C PRO A 425 -42.63 14.01 3.88
N GLU A 426 -42.37 14.17 5.19
CA GLU A 426 -42.30 15.47 5.87
C GLU A 426 -40.94 16.16 5.67
N ASP A 427 -39.84 15.40 5.61
CA ASP A 427 -38.49 15.94 5.44
C ASP A 427 -38.13 16.20 3.97
N MET A 428 -38.80 15.52 3.04
CA MET A 428 -38.52 15.62 1.60
C MET A 428 -38.61 17.06 1.04
N PRO A 429 -39.64 17.88 1.35
CA PRO A 429 -39.71 19.25 0.88
C PRO A 429 -38.54 20.11 1.39
N GLU A 430 -38.07 19.85 2.61
CA GLU A 430 -36.94 20.56 3.19
C GLU A 430 -35.64 20.21 2.48
N LEU A 431 -35.38 18.92 2.23
CA LEU A 431 -34.22 18.47 1.46
C LEU A 431 -34.22 19.02 0.03
N ILE A 432 -35.39 19.11 -0.61
CA ILE A 432 -35.54 19.73 -1.95
C ILE A 432 -35.24 21.23 -1.89
N ALA A 433 -35.75 21.94 -0.88
CA ALA A 433 -35.44 23.36 -0.71
C ALA A 433 -33.93 23.55 -0.47
N ASP A 434 -33.38 22.80 0.48
CA ASP A 434 -31.98 22.83 0.85
C ASP A 434 -31.09 22.43 -0.32
N SER A 435 -31.53 21.60 -1.27
CA SER A 435 -30.75 21.23 -2.47
C SER A 435 -30.45 22.42 -3.40
N ARG A 436 -31.32 23.43 -3.39
CA ARG A 436 -31.25 24.60 -4.28
C ARG A 436 -30.44 25.75 -3.68
N GLU A 437 -30.17 25.71 -2.38
CA GLU A 437 -29.39 26.74 -1.71
C GLU A 437 -27.88 26.59 -2.00
N THR A 438 -27.10 27.64 -1.78
CA THR A 438 -25.64 27.58 -1.90
C THR A 438 -25.02 26.76 -0.75
N TYR A 439 -25.60 26.89 0.45
CA TYR A 439 -25.21 26.18 1.65
C TYR A 439 -26.45 25.58 2.28
N VAL A 440 -26.29 24.43 2.94
CA VAL A 440 -27.35 23.90 3.81
C VAL A 440 -27.35 24.74 5.08
N PRO A 441 -28.50 25.29 5.53
CA PRO A 441 -28.55 26.11 6.73
C PRO A 441 -27.98 25.37 7.94
N CYS A 442 -27.15 26.05 8.74
CA CYS A 442 -26.46 25.45 9.87
C CYS A 442 -27.41 24.68 10.82
N HIS A 443 -28.65 25.10 11.04
CA HIS A 443 -29.57 24.44 11.97
C HIS A 443 -30.14 23.09 11.49
N ARG A 444 -30.02 22.74 10.20
CA ARG A 444 -30.52 21.46 9.64
C ARG A 444 -29.79 20.27 10.20
N ILE A 445 -30.38 19.10 10.38
CA ILE A 445 -29.65 17.94 10.95
C ILE A 445 -28.75 17.20 9.94
N TRP A 446 -28.78 17.60 8.67
CA TRP A 446 -27.95 17.03 7.59
C TRP A 446 -27.00 18.07 7.00
N ILE A 447 -25.99 17.57 6.28
CA ILE A 447 -25.06 18.36 5.48
C ILE A 447 -25.09 17.88 4.04
N ARG A 448 -24.79 18.77 3.08
CA ARG A 448 -24.69 18.39 1.67
C ARG A 448 -23.32 17.77 1.40
N LEU A 449 -23.31 16.58 0.81
CA LEU A 449 -22.14 15.99 0.19
C LEU A 449 -21.99 16.64 -1.18
N THR A 450 -21.01 17.54 -1.31
CA THR A 450 -20.72 18.16 -2.60
C THR A 450 -20.02 17.15 -3.49
N ARG A 451 -20.37 17.17 -4.78
CA ARG A 451 -19.61 16.51 -5.82
C ARG A 451 -18.87 17.58 -6.62
N LYS A 452 -17.55 17.50 -6.70
CA LYS A 452 -16.69 18.26 -7.62
C LYS A 452 -16.93 17.73 -9.03
N MET A 453 -18.14 17.94 -9.55
CA MET A 453 -18.50 17.51 -10.89
C MET A 453 -19.36 18.55 -11.60
N GLU A 454 -18.67 19.54 -12.14
CA GLU A 454 -19.07 20.17 -13.41
C GLU A 454 -18.94 19.20 -14.60
N ARG A 455 -18.34 18.00 -14.43
CA ARG A 455 -18.11 17.03 -15.53
C ARG A 455 -19.09 15.87 -15.61
N HIS A 456 -19.94 15.64 -14.60
CA HIS A 456 -21.01 14.64 -14.68
C HIS A 456 -22.31 15.17 -14.09
N GLU A 457 -22.93 16.09 -14.82
CA GLU A 457 -24.35 16.45 -14.64
C GLU A 457 -25.31 15.25 -14.83
N SER A 458 -24.80 14.10 -15.31
CA SER A 458 -25.60 12.93 -15.71
C SER A 458 -26.16 12.10 -14.56
N LEU A 459 -25.67 12.27 -13.32
CA LEU A 459 -26.14 11.55 -12.13
C LEU A 459 -27.00 12.46 -11.23
N GLY A 460 -27.58 13.52 -11.81
CA GLY A 460 -28.18 14.65 -11.11
C GLY A 460 -28.94 14.24 -9.85
N GLY A 461 -28.63 14.83 -8.72
CA GLY A 461 -29.17 14.43 -7.43
C GLY A 461 -28.38 15.13 -6.34
N SER A 462 -29.06 15.59 -5.30
CA SER A 462 -28.40 16.19 -4.14
C SER A 462 -28.25 15.14 -3.06
N TRP A 463 -27.01 14.95 -2.61
CA TRP A 463 -26.63 13.91 -1.66
C TRP A 463 -26.43 14.56 -0.31
N PHE A 464 -27.03 14.00 0.73
CA PHE A 464 -26.99 14.52 2.08
C PHE A 464 -26.53 13.45 3.06
N LEU A 465 -25.81 13.86 4.10
CA LEU A 465 -25.37 12.99 5.20
C LEU A 465 -25.87 13.59 6.52
N LEU A 466 -26.31 12.76 7.46
CA LEU A 466 -26.58 13.22 8.81
C LEU A 466 -25.34 13.89 9.42
N ARG A 467 -25.52 15.04 10.06
CA ARG A 467 -24.41 15.82 10.62
C ARG A 467 -23.62 15.02 11.65
N GLY A 468 -24.31 14.30 12.53
CA GLY A 468 -23.67 13.46 13.53
C GLY A 468 -22.68 12.49 12.88
N ASP A 469 -23.12 11.80 11.83
CA ASP A 469 -22.27 10.86 11.08
C ASP A 469 -21.13 11.53 10.32
N ALA A 470 -21.36 12.71 9.75
CA ALA A 470 -20.30 13.51 9.14
C ALA A 470 -19.23 13.95 10.15
N GLN A 471 -19.66 14.29 11.37
CA GLN A 471 -18.76 14.67 12.46
C GLN A 471 -18.05 13.46 13.07
N LEU A 472 -18.69 12.29 13.12
CA LEU A 472 -18.04 11.03 13.46
C LEU A 472 -16.93 10.68 12.44
N LEU A 473 -17.22 10.87 11.16
CA LEU A 473 -16.25 10.70 10.09
C LEU A 473 -15.07 11.69 10.23
N ALA A 474 -15.36 12.95 10.55
CA ALA A 474 -14.33 13.95 10.82
C ALA A 474 -13.48 13.59 12.05
N LEU A 475 -14.10 13.07 13.12
CA LEU A 475 -13.41 12.60 14.32
C LEU A 475 -12.36 11.52 13.96
N ALA A 476 -12.77 10.51 13.18
CA ALA A 476 -11.86 9.45 12.75
C ALA A 476 -10.62 9.99 12.02
N LEU A 477 -10.78 11.02 11.17
CA LEU A 477 -9.65 11.67 10.50
C LEU A 477 -8.80 12.54 11.44
N ILE A 478 -9.41 13.22 12.41
CA ILE A 478 -8.71 14.06 13.39
C ILE A 478 -7.81 13.20 14.28
N GLU A 479 -8.34 12.06 14.74
CA GLU A 479 -7.63 11.12 15.60
C GLU A 479 -6.52 10.37 14.88
N LEU A 480 -6.62 10.22 13.56
CA LEU A 480 -5.63 9.52 12.75
C LEU A 480 -4.24 10.22 12.83
N PRO A 481 -3.21 9.56 13.39
CA PRO A 481 -1.85 10.07 13.35
C PRO A 481 -1.34 10.22 11.91
N ILE A 482 -0.61 11.29 11.64
CA ILE A 482 0.06 11.45 10.34
C ILE A 482 1.32 10.58 10.36
N CYS A 483 1.44 9.64 9.43
CA CYS A 483 2.71 8.96 9.20
C CYS A 483 3.59 9.80 8.26
N PRO A 484 4.85 10.11 8.63
CA PRO A 484 5.77 10.83 7.75
C PRO A 484 6.05 10.07 6.44
N HIS A 485 5.99 8.74 6.49
CA HIS A 485 6.21 7.85 5.36
C HIS A 485 4.96 7.63 4.47
N GLY A 486 3.83 8.22 4.85
CA GLY A 486 2.57 8.13 4.10
C GLY A 486 1.82 6.85 4.42
N VAL A 487 0.66 6.70 3.78
CA VAL A 487 -0.22 5.52 3.92
C VAL A 487 -0.74 5.13 2.54
N LEU A 488 -1.00 3.83 2.38
CA LEU A 488 -1.82 3.33 1.28
C LEU A 488 -3.28 3.52 1.67
N MET A 489 -4.07 4.10 0.79
CA MET A 489 -5.51 4.23 0.94
C MET A 489 -6.20 3.90 -0.36
N TYR A 490 -7.29 3.13 -0.26
CA TYR A 490 -8.12 2.82 -1.40
C TYR A 490 -8.68 4.10 -2.03
N LYS A 491 -8.26 4.42 -3.26
CA LYS A 491 -8.77 5.57 -4.00
C LYS A 491 -9.91 5.16 -4.90
N GLN A 492 -11.06 4.83 -4.31
CA GLN A 492 -12.28 4.79 -5.11
C GLN A 492 -12.51 6.18 -5.70
N GLN A 493 -12.55 6.28 -7.03
CA GLN A 493 -12.62 7.57 -7.73
C GLN A 493 -13.87 8.40 -7.40
N MET A 494 -14.86 7.84 -6.70
CA MET A 494 -16.19 8.43 -6.51
C MET A 494 -16.67 8.51 -5.05
N SER A 495 -15.86 8.25 -4.02
CA SER A 495 -16.34 8.28 -2.62
C SER A 495 -16.79 9.69 -2.19
N LEU A 496 -18.08 9.85 -1.85
CA LEU A 496 -18.65 11.12 -1.40
C LEU A 496 -18.10 11.53 -0.02
N LEU A 497 -17.91 10.53 0.85
CA LEU A 497 -17.36 10.71 2.20
C LEU A 497 -15.91 11.20 2.14
N ARG A 498 -15.11 10.63 1.23
CA ARG A 498 -13.73 11.06 1.02
C ARG A 498 -13.68 12.49 0.50
N GLU A 499 -14.55 12.85 -0.45
CA GLU A 499 -14.59 14.21 -1.00
C GLU A 499 -14.93 15.26 0.06
N LEU A 500 -15.89 14.97 0.95
CA LEU A 500 -16.23 15.83 2.08
C LEU A 500 -14.99 16.18 2.92
N LEU A 501 -14.21 15.17 3.29
CA LEU A 501 -13.01 15.34 4.11
C LEU A 501 -11.85 16.00 3.34
N GLU A 502 -11.66 15.67 2.06
CA GLU A 502 -10.62 16.23 1.20
C GLU A 502 -10.87 17.71 0.86
N GLY A 503 -12.10 18.23 0.99
CA GLY A 503 -12.42 19.61 0.63
C GLY A 503 -11.64 20.67 1.43
N THR A 504 -11.15 20.34 2.62
CA THR A 504 -10.47 21.30 3.50
C THR A 504 -9.03 21.59 3.09
N GLN A 505 -8.37 20.67 2.38
CA GLN A 505 -6.97 20.81 1.94
C GLN A 505 -6.73 22.02 1.03
N GLU A 506 -7.76 22.53 0.35
CA GLU A 506 -7.68 23.73 -0.49
C GLU A 506 -7.32 24.99 0.31
N LEU A 507 -7.59 25.00 1.62
CA LEU A 507 -7.21 26.07 2.52
C LEU A 507 -5.72 26.07 2.85
N LEU A 508 -5.04 24.92 2.71
CA LEU A 508 -3.69 24.72 3.24
C LEU A 508 -2.67 25.74 2.71
N PRO A 509 -2.53 25.99 1.39
CA PRO A 509 -1.55 26.97 0.90
C PRO A 509 -1.83 28.39 1.40
N ARG A 510 -3.11 28.75 1.51
CA ARG A 510 -3.54 30.07 2.00
C ARG A 510 -3.26 30.21 3.49
N LEU A 511 -3.58 29.19 4.29
CA LEU A 511 -3.30 29.16 5.72
C LEU A 511 -1.80 29.27 5.99
N LEU A 512 -0.97 28.47 5.29
CA LEU A 512 0.49 28.53 5.45
C LEU A 512 1.04 29.93 5.14
N THR A 513 0.60 30.51 4.03
CA THR A 513 1.07 31.85 3.63
C THR A 513 0.63 32.94 4.61
N GLN A 514 -0.65 32.92 5.02
CA GLN A 514 -1.21 33.98 5.86
C GLN A 514 -0.78 33.85 7.31
N ILE A 515 -0.82 32.65 7.89
CA ILE A 515 -0.32 32.43 9.25
C ILE A 515 1.17 32.78 9.29
N GLY A 516 1.98 32.32 8.32
CA GLY A 516 3.42 32.58 8.28
C GLY A 516 3.76 34.07 8.27
N ARG A 517 3.04 34.87 7.48
CA ARG A 517 3.21 36.35 7.43
C ARG A 517 2.86 37.05 8.74
N HIS A 518 1.96 36.48 9.53
CA HIS A 518 1.38 37.11 10.71
C HIS A 518 1.72 36.36 12.02
N LEU A 519 2.69 35.44 12.01
CA LEU A 519 3.07 34.63 13.18
C LEU A 519 3.42 35.49 14.41
N ALA A 520 4.04 36.65 14.22
CA ALA A 520 4.36 37.58 15.30
C ALA A 520 3.13 38.02 16.12
N LEU A 521 1.93 37.99 15.53
CA LEU A 521 0.68 38.35 16.18
C LEU A 521 0.11 37.23 17.07
N PHE A 522 0.60 35.98 16.92
CA PHE A 522 0.07 34.82 17.65
C PHE A 522 0.56 34.74 19.10
N ARG A 523 1.50 35.61 19.50
CA ARG A 523 2.06 35.70 20.86
C ARG A 523 2.59 34.36 21.40
N LEU A 524 3.10 33.52 20.50
CA LEU A 524 3.76 32.26 20.84
C LEU A 524 5.14 32.52 21.45
N GLU A 525 5.74 31.51 22.07
CA GLU A 525 7.13 31.64 22.51
C GLU A 525 8.06 31.84 21.29
N PRO A 526 9.17 32.60 21.42
CA PRO A 526 10.07 32.84 20.30
C PRO A 526 10.61 31.55 19.66
N ALA A 527 10.90 30.53 20.48
CA ALA A 527 11.37 29.23 20.00
C ALA A 527 10.29 28.47 19.21
N GLU A 528 9.03 28.51 19.66
CA GLU A 528 7.89 27.93 18.95
C GLU A 528 7.64 28.65 17.63
N THR A 529 7.71 29.98 17.64
CA THR A 529 7.50 30.83 16.47
C THR A 529 8.48 30.49 15.35
N SER A 530 9.78 30.45 15.66
CA SER A 530 10.82 30.12 14.68
C SER A 530 10.70 28.69 14.15
N SER A 531 10.35 27.73 15.02
CA SER A 531 10.18 26.32 14.62
C SER A 531 8.97 26.14 13.70
N LEU A 532 7.86 26.81 14.02
CA LEU A 532 6.63 26.78 13.24
C LEU A 532 6.84 27.47 11.88
N GLU A 533 7.49 28.63 11.84
CA GLU A 533 7.82 29.32 10.59
C GLU A 533 8.66 28.44 9.65
N ALA A 534 9.71 27.80 10.18
CA ALA A 534 10.56 26.92 9.41
C ALA A 534 9.78 25.73 8.82
N ALA A 535 8.99 25.03 9.63
CA ALA A 535 8.19 23.89 9.18
C ALA A 535 7.11 24.28 8.15
N MET A 536 6.51 25.46 8.30
CA MET A 536 5.54 25.98 7.33
C MET A 536 6.19 26.29 5.98
N LEU A 537 7.39 26.87 5.97
CA LEU A 537 8.15 27.12 4.75
C LEU A 537 8.57 25.82 4.06
N GLU A 538 9.02 24.83 4.83
CA GLU A 538 9.37 23.50 4.31
C GLU A 538 8.17 22.83 3.64
N LEU A 539 7.01 22.84 4.28
CA LEU A 539 5.79 22.27 3.71
C LEU A 539 5.34 23.04 2.45
N LEU A 540 5.42 24.37 2.47
CA LEU A 540 5.06 25.21 1.31
C LEU A 540 5.94 24.89 0.09
N ALA A 541 7.23 24.60 0.30
CA ALA A 541 8.14 24.18 -0.77
C ALA A 541 7.77 22.81 -1.37
N CYS A 542 7.06 21.95 -0.64
CA CYS A 542 6.68 20.61 -1.05
C CYS A 542 5.26 20.50 -1.65
N ILE A 543 4.43 21.55 -1.56
CA ILE A 543 2.99 21.51 -1.88
C ILE A 543 2.69 21.40 -3.39
N THR A 544 3.61 21.75 -4.28
CA THR A 544 3.38 21.73 -5.73
C THR A 544 3.93 20.45 -6.37
N PRO A 545 3.13 19.60 -7.07
CA PRO A 545 1.68 19.66 -7.39
C PRO A 545 0.79 18.67 -6.59
N PHE A 546 0.75 18.75 -5.25
CA PHE A 546 0.02 17.84 -4.35
C PHE A 546 0.19 16.36 -4.69
N LYS A 547 1.34 15.99 -5.24
CA LYS A 547 1.75 14.60 -5.39
C LYS A 547 2.44 14.19 -4.11
N TYR A 548 2.06 13.04 -3.57
CA TYR A 548 2.75 12.54 -2.40
C TYR A 548 4.19 12.23 -2.75
N THR A 549 5.08 12.94 -2.09
CA THR A 549 6.50 12.62 -1.99
C THR A 549 6.78 12.34 -0.52
N ARG A 550 7.82 11.56 -0.25
CA ARG A 550 8.21 11.29 1.13
C ARG A 550 8.58 12.56 1.90
N ALA A 551 9.13 13.56 1.21
CA ALA A 551 9.50 14.83 1.84
C ALA A 551 8.27 15.65 2.21
N PHE A 552 7.25 15.65 1.36
CA PHE A 552 5.94 16.22 1.69
C PHE A 552 5.34 15.55 2.93
N GLY A 553 5.37 14.22 3.02
CA GLY A 553 4.88 13.49 4.19
C GLY A 553 5.63 13.84 5.49
N ALA A 554 6.95 13.95 5.42
CA ALA A 554 7.79 14.33 6.56
C ALA A 554 7.49 15.76 7.04
N ALA A 555 7.46 16.73 6.12
CA ALA A 555 7.12 18.12 6.43
C ALA A 555 5.70 18.25 7.02
N LEU A 556 4.75 17.49 6.48
CA LEU A 556 3.36 17.50 6.95
C LEU A 556 3.23 16.91 8.36
N SER A 557 3.94 15.81 8.66
CA SER A 557 4.01 15.22 10.01
C SER A 557 4.67 16.18 11.00
N SER A 558 5.81 16.76 10.64
CA SER A 558 6.54 17.68 11.51
C SER A 558 5.70 18.90 11.88
N LEU A 559 4.96 19.47 10.92
CA LEU A 559 4.08 20.59 11.19
C LEU A 559 2.87 20.22 12.06
N ASP A 560 2.26 19.04 11.87
CA ASP A 560 1.16 18.56 12.73
C ASP A 560 1.62 18.39 14.18
N ASP A 561 2.81 17.80 14.38
CA ASP A 561 3.41 17.62 15.71
C ASP A 561 3.71 18.97 16.39
N LEU A 562 4.30 19.91 15.65
CA LEU A 562 4.60 21.25 16.17
C LEU A 562 3.32 21.99 16.58
N VAL A 563 2.30 22.01 15.71
CA VAL A 563 1.00 22.63 16.02
C VAL A 563 0.32 21.96 17.22
N GLY A 564 0.40 20.63 17.32
CA GLY A 564 -0.12 19.87 18.46
C GLY A 564 0.63 20.13 19.77
N SER A 565 1.89 20.56 19.70
CA SER A 565 2.76 20.82 20.86
C SER A 565 2.75 22.26 21.38
N VAL A 566 2.07 23.19 20.68
CA VAL A 566 2.02 24.61 21.05
C VAL A 566 1.52 24.79 22.48
N ARG A 567 2.22 25.62 23.26
CA ARG A 567 1.85 25.91 24.64
C ARG A 567 0.49 26.61 24.73
N ASN A 568 -0.28 26.23 25.75
CA ASN A 568 -1.63 26.75 26.03
C ASN A 568 -2.67 26.45 24.94
N MET A 569 -2.44 25.43 24.09
CA MET A 569 -3.49 24.93 23.23
C MET A 569 -4.74 24.55 24.04
N PRO A 570 -5.96 24.77 23.49
CA PRO A 570 -7.19 24.44 24.19
C PRO A 570 -7.28 22.93 24.44
N SER A 571 -8.17 22.52 25.35
CA SER A 571 -8.35 21.10 25.70
C SER A 571 -8.65 20.25 24.46
N ARG A 572 -8.24 18.97 24.48
CA ARG A 572 -8.44 18.02 23.36
C ARG A 572 -9.90 18.06 22.85
N SER A 573 -10.86 18.10 23.75
CA SER A 573 -12.29 18.19 23.45
C SER A 573 -12.64 19.39 22.57
N LEU A 574 -12.13 20.58 22.90
CA LEU A 574 -12.34 21.79 22.10
C LEU A 574 -11.61 21.73 20.76
N GLN A 575 -10.41 21.15 20.73
CA GLN A 575 -9.66 20.95 19.48
C GLN A 575 -10.46 20.08 18.50
N VAL A 576 -11.06 18.98 18.99
CA VAL A 576 -11.89 18.06 18.19
C VAL A 576 -13.12 18.79 17.63
N VAL A 577 -13.84 19.54 18.48
CA VAL A 577 -15.04 20.28 18.05
C VAL A 577 -14.74 21.26 16.92
N VAL A 578 -13.71 22.10 17.08
CA VAL A 578 -13.35 23.09 16.06
C VAL A 578 -12.92 22.41 14.76
N GLN A 579 -12.06 21.40 14.85
CA GLN A 579 -11.58 20.68 13.66
C GLN A 579 -12.71 19.93 12.95
N ALA A 580 -13.66 19.34 13.69
CA ALA A 580 -14.80 18.65 13.11
C ALA A 580 -15.70 19.62 12.33
N VAL A 581 -15.94 20.82 12.86
CA VAL A 581 -16.69 21.87 12.15
C VAL A 581 -15.94 22.33 10.89
N VAL A 582 -14.61 22.51 10.96
CA VAL A 582 -13.79 22.87 9.79
C VAL A 582 -13.91 21.83 8.68
N LEU A 583 -13.81 20.54 9.02
CA LEU A 583 -13.89 19.45 8.06
C LEU A 583 -15.29 19.30 7.45
N THR A 584 -16.35 19.49 8.24
CA THR A 584 -17.73 19.20 7.82
C THR A 584 -18.52 20.40 7.28
N SER A 585 -18.14 21.64 7.62
CA SER A 585 -18.88 22.85 7.23
C SER A 585 -18.14 23.70 6.19
N ARG A 586 -18.65 23.70 4.96
CA ARG A 586 -18.15 24.58 3.90
C ARG A 586 -18.35 26.07 4.23
N GLU A 587 -19.49 26.42 4.81
CA GLU A 587 -19.77 27.80 5.21
C GLU A 587 -18.74 28.31 6.23
N PHE A 588 -18.38 27.47 7.21
CA PHE A 588 -17.34 27.81 8.19
C PHE A 588 -15.99 28.04 7.50
N ARG A 589 -15.60 27.15 6.58
CA ARG A 589 -14.35 27.31 5.80
C ARG A 589 -14.32 28.61 5.01
N ASP A 590 -15.43 28.97 4.37
CA ASP A 590 -15.52 30.22 3.61
C ASP A 590 -15.42 31.45 4.51
N LEU A 591 -15.97 31.40 5.73
CA LEU A 591 -15.76 32.45 6.73
C LEU A 591 -14.31 32.54 7.18
N VAL A 592 -13.62 31.41 7.40
CA VAL A 592 -12.19 31.43 7.72
C VAL A 592 -11.39 32.04 6.57
N VAL A 593 -11.71 31.73 5.31
CA VAL A 593 -11.06 32.36 4.15
C VAL A 593 -11.28 33.88 4.14
N GLN A 594 -12.49 34.34 4.47
CA GLN A 594 -12.79 35.76 4.57
C GLN A 594 -12.00 36.42 5.72
N SER A 595 -11.95 35.78 6.89
CA SER A 595 -11.25 36.31 8.06
C SER A 595 -9.72 36.29 7.91
N LEU A 596 -9.16 35.40 7.09
CA LEU A 596 -7.74 35.44 6.71
C LEU A 596 -7.36 36.69 5.90
N ARG A 597 -8.32 37.33 5.19
CA ARG A 597 -8.04 38.57 4.44
C ARG A 597 -7.88 39.79 5.35
N SER A 598 -8.49 39.74 6.53
CA SER A 598 -8.49 40.79 7.56
C SER A 598 -7.97 40.23 8.89
N ILE A 599 -6.89 39.47 8.82
CA ILE A 599 -6.37 38.70 9.97
C ILE A 599 -6.04 39.61 11.15
N GLU A 600 -5.42 40.77 10.90
CA GLU A 600 -5.02 41.74 11.93
C GLU A 600 -6.22 42.25 12.75
N ASP A 601 -7.32 42.57 12.07
CA ASP A 601 -8.57 43.01 12.72
C ASP A 601 -9.21 41.87 13.53
N CYS A 602 -9.09 40.64 13.04
CA CYS A 602 -9.71 39.46 13.66
C CYS A 602 -8.91 38.93 14.86
N MET A 603 -7.64 39.31 15.07
CA MET A 603 -6.82 38.76 16.16
C MET A 603 -7.38 39.03 17.56
N SER A 604 -8.18 40.10 17.71
CA SER A 604 -8.84 40.43 18.98
C SER A 604 -10.12 39.63 19.23
N THR A 605 -10.64 38.95 18.20
CA THR A 605 -11.87 38.17 18.29
C THR A 605 -11.65 36.84 18.98
N SER A 606 -12.71 36.31 19.56
CA SER A 606 -12.72 34.98 20.17
C SER A 606 -13.94 34.21 19.72
N LEU A 607 -13.75 32.91 19.50
CA LEU A 607 -14.85 31.99 19.29
C LEU A 607 -15.35 31.50 20.63
N PHE A 608 -16.62 31.12 20.67
CA PHE A 608 -17.23 30.53 21.85
C PHE A 608 -17.76 29.14 21.53
N VAL A 609 -17.37 28.14 22.29
CA VAL A 609 -17.99 26.82 22.22
C VAL A 609 -19.02 26.76 23.33
N ASP A 610 -20.29 26.73 22.94
CA ASP A 610 -21.42 26.57 23.84
C ASP A 610 -21.78 25.08 23.92
N MET A 611 -21.30 24.43 24.98
CA MET A 611 -21.54 23.01 25.20
C MET A 611 -23.01 22.71 25.57
N THR A 612 -23.76 23.71 26.07
CA THR A 612 -25.16 23.52 26.44
C THR A 612 -26.05 23.44 25.21
N ASN A 613 -25.83 24.36 24.27
CA ASN A 613 -26.58 24.42 23.02
C ASN A 613 -25.97 23.55 21.93
N SER A 614 -24.82 22.92 22.20
CA SER A 614 -24.03 22.16 21.24
C SER A 614 -23.73 22.98 19.98
N THR A 615 -23.26 24.21 20.17
CA THR A 615 -22.90 25.12 19.07
C THR A 615 -21.50 25.70 19.23
N LEU A 616 -20.80 25.83 18.10
CA LEU A 616 -19.63 26.69 17.94
C LEU A 616 -20.12 28.04 17.42
N ASP A 617 -20.00 29.06 18.26
CA ASP A 617 -20.39 30.42 17.97
C ASP A 617 -19.17 31.23 17.53
N MET A 618 -19.24 31.83 16.34
CA MET A 618 -18.19 32.68 15.78
C MET A 618 -18.74 34.07 15.49
N GLU A 619 -18.03 35.09 15.97
CA GLU A 619 -18.30 36.47 15.61
C GLU A 619 -17.74 36.74 14.21
N VAL A 620 -18.60 37.08 13.27
CA VAL A 620 -18.21 37.47 11.91
C VAL A 620 -17.65 38.89 11.96
N ILE A 621 -16.76 39.23 11.01
CA ILE A 621 -16.12 40.57 10.84
C ILE A 621 -17.13 41.75 10.90
N LEU A 622 -18.41 41.50 10.62
CA LEU A 622 -19.50 42.48 10.69
C LEU A 622 -20.24 42.52 12.04
N GLY A 623 -19.70 41.91 13.10
CA GLY A 623 -20.29 41.84 14.44
C GLY A 623 -21.53 40.94 14.55
N THR A 624 -21.78 40.10 13.53
CA THR A 624 -22.90 39.14 13.57
C THR A 624 -22.41 37.80 14.10
N MET A 625 -23.08 37.27 15.11
CA MET A 625 -22.77 35.94 15.65
C MET A 625 -23.39 34.87 14.76
N LYS A 626 -22.55 34.04 14.14
CA LYS A 626 -22.97 32.82 13.44
C LYS A 626 -22.78 31.61 14.34
N LYS A 627 -23.75 30.71 14.33
CA LYS A 627 -23.76 29.48 15.12
C LYS A 627 -23.61 28.26 14.22
N PHE A 628 -22.66 27.40 14.54
CA PHE A 628 -22.40 26.14 13.86
C PHE A 628 -22.71 25.00 14.82
N PRO A 629 -23.75 24.21 14.60
CA PRO A 629 -24.07 23.12 15.51
C PRO A 629 -23.06 21.98 15.42
N VAL A 630 -22.94 21.31 16.56
CA VAL A 630 -21.98 20.27 16.87
C VAL A 630 -22.77 19.16 17.54
N ASP A 631 -22.55 17.92 17.14
CA ASP A 631 -23.11 16.75 17.81
C ASP A 631 -22.12 16.29 18.89
N LEU A 632 -22.27 16.87 20.09
CA LEU A 632 -21.41 16.55 21.23
C LEU A 632 -21.58 15.12 21.71
N GLY A 633 -22.75 14.51 21.50
CA GLY A 633 -22.99 13.11 21.86
C GLY A 633 -22.16 12.15 21.01
N VAL A 634 -21.93 12.52 19.75
CA VAL A 634 -21.10 11.76 18.81
C VAL A 634 -19.62 12.07 19.01
N LEU A 635 -19.23 13.34 19.07
CA LEU A 635 -17.82 13.74 19.15
C LEU A 635 -17.18 13.47 20.51
N LEU A 636 -17.96 13.59 21.58
CA LEU A 636 -17.47 13.58 22.95
C LEU A 636 -18.45 12.82 23.86
N PRO A 637 -18.62 11.49 23.66
CA PRO A 637 -19.58 10.70 24.42
C PRO A 637 -19.31 10.68 25.92
N GLU A 638 -18.05 10.87 26.33
CA GLU A 638 -17.59 10.82 27.72
C GLU A 638 -17.76 12.14 28.49
N LEU A 639 -18.34 13.17 27.88
CA LEU A 639 -18.41 14.50 28.49
C LEU A 639 -19.23 14.50 29.79
N THR A 640 -18.64 15.00 30.87
CA THR A 640 -19.34 15.08 32.16
C THR A 640 -20.45 16.13 32.13
N PRO A 641 -21.52 16.00 32.95
CA PRO A 641 -22.59 16.98 33.01
C PRO A 641 -22.12 18.40 33.36
N GLU A 642 -21.05 18.51 34.15
CA GLU A 642 -20.46 19.79 34.53
C GLU A 642 -19.77 20.48 33.34
N GLU A 643 -19.02 19.73 32.53
CA GLU A 643 -18.39 20.25 31.31
C GLU A 643 -19.42 20.69 30.26
N LYS A 644 -20.61 20.07 30.24
CA LYS A 644 -21.71 20.47 29.35
C LYS A 644 -22.28 21.84 29.67
N LEU A 645 -22.10 22.35 30.90
CA LEU A 645 -22.63 23.65 31.33
C LEU A 645 -21.67 24.82 31.08
N VAL A 646 -20.46 24.54 30.58
CA VAL A 646 -19.42 25.56 30.42
C VAL A 646 -19.42 26.10 28.98
N ARG A 647 -19.40 27.44 28.88
CA ARG A 647 -19.10 28.15 27.63
C ARG A 647 -17.61 28.44 27.58
N TRP A 648 -16.92 27.87 26.61
CA TRP A 648 -15.48 28.02 26.45
C TRP A 648 -15.16 29.13 25.46
N GLN A 649 -14.15 29.94 25.76
CA GLN A 649 -13.65 30.98 24.86
C GLN A 649 -12.33 30.51 24.22
N ILE A 650 -12.27 30.54 22.89
CA ILE A 650 -11.09 30.16 22.11
C ILE A 650 -10.60 31.40 21.36
N PRO A 651 -9.40 31.91 21.67
CA PRO A 651 -8.77 32.97 20.88
C PRO A 651 -8.68 32.61 19.39
N TYR A 652 -8.88 33.60 18.53
CA TYR A 652 -8.85 33.41 17.07
C TYR A 652 -7.52 32.82 16.56
N THR A 653 -6.40 33.08 17.25
CA THR A 653 -5.08 32.46 17.00
C THR A 653 -5.14 30.93 17.03
N TYR A 654 -5.71 30.36 18.08
CA TYR A 654 -5.82 28.92 18.23
C TYR A 654 -6.81 28.32 17.24
N MET A 655 -7.87 29.06 16.87
CA MET A 655 -8.77 28.62 15.80
C MET A 655 -8.03 28.48 14.46
N LEU A 656 -7.16 29.44 14.11
CA LEU A 656 -6.35 29.34 12.90
C LEU A 656 -5.37 28.16 12.94
N LEU A 657 -4.73 27.90 14.08
CA LEU A 657 -3.86 26.74 14.25
C LEU A 657 -4.63 25.42 14.15
N LEU A 658 -5.83 25.34 14.73
CA LEU A 658 -6.70 24.17 14.63
C LEU A 658 -7.23 23.97 13.20
N THR A 659 -7.54 25.05 12.49
CA THR A 659 -7.92 24.99 11.08
C THR A 659 -6.75 24.52 10.23
N LEU A 660 -5.54 25.02 10.49
CA LEU A 660 -4.31 24.54 9.84
C LEU A 660 -4.16 23.03 10.06
N ARG A 661 -4.31 22.56 11.30
CA ARG A 661 -4.23 21.14 11.64
C ARG A 661 -5.25 20.28 10.88
N ALA A 662 -6.51 20.70 10.85
CA ALA A 662 -7.55 20.03 10.05
C ALA A 662 -7.22 20.01 8.56
N ALA A 663 -6.66 21.11 8.02
CA ALA A 663 -6.22 21.18 6.63
C ALA A 663 -5.02 20.25 6.35
N LEU A 664 -4.11 20.05 7.31
CA LEU A 664 -3.02 19.06 7.21
C LEU A 664 -3.58 17.63 7.15
N LYS A 665 -4.51 17.28 8.04
CA LYS A 665 -5.18 15.96 8.00
C LYS A 665 -5.91 15.71 6.68
N SER A 666 -6.61 16.73 6.18
CA SER A 666 -7.29 16.70 4.88
C SER A 666 -6.30 16.52 3.72
N ALA A 667 -5.17 17.23 3.74
CA ALA A 667 -4.12 17.09 2.74
C ALA A 667 -3.43 15.73 2.80
N TYR A 668 -3.25 15.19 4.00
CA TYR A 668 -2.75 13.82 4.22
C TYR A 668 -3.65 12.77 3.56
N LEU A 669 -4.96 12.87 3.79
CA LEU A 669 -5.96 12.01 3.13
C LEU A 669 -5.92 12.16 1.60
N ARG A 670 -5.89 13.40 1.09
CA ARG A 670 -5.87 13.68 -0.36
C ARG A 670 -4.65 13.09 -1.05
N THR A 671 -3.49 13.24 -0.42
CA THR A 671 -2.21 12.86 -1.00
C THR A 671 -1.87 11.39 -0.79
N SER A 672 -2.55 10.66 0.11
CA SER A 672 -2.37 9.21 0.32
C SER A 672 -2.10 8.42 -0.95
N LEU A 673 -1.29 7.36 -0.89
CA LEU A 673 -0.97 6.55 -2.05
C LEU A 673 -2.13 5.60 -2.37
N ASP A 674 -2.38 5.30 -3.65
CA ASP A 674 -3.45 4.37 -4.02
C ASP A 674 -3.05 2.94 -3.68
N SER A 675 -3.92 2.24 -2.94
CA SER A 675 -3.74 0.83 -2.57
C SER A 675 -4.22 -0.13 -3.66
N GLN A 676 -5.07 0.30 -4.59
CA GLN A 676 -5.66 -0.56 -5.63
C GLN A 676 -4.61 -1.43 -6.35
N PRO A 677 -3.43 -0.91 -6.77
CA PRO A 677 -2.44 -1.74 -7.45
C PRO A 677 -1.88 -2.89 -6.61
N LEU A 678 -1.83 -2.72 -5.27
CA LEU A 678 -1.42 -3.77 -4.35
C LEU A 678 -2.53 -4.82 -4.17
N PHE A 679 -3.80 -4.41 -4.14
CA PHE A 679 -4.93 -5.33 -4.06
C PHE A 679 -5.12 -6.12 -5.36
N ASP A 680 -5.07 -5.46 -6.51
CA ASP A 680 -5.14 -6.10 -7.83
C ASP A 680 -4.06 -7.16 -7.98
N LEU A 681 -2.87 -6.86 -7.45
CA LEU A 681 -1.79 -7.83 -7.37
C LEU A 681 -2.19 -9.03 -6.50
N VAL A 682 -2.49 -8.80 -5.22
CA VAL A 682 -2.63 -9.88 -4.24
C VAL A 682 -3.85 -10.74 -4.53
N LEU A 683 -4.95 -10.13 -5.00
CA LEU A 683 -6.18 -10.83 -5.39
C LEU A 683 -6.07 -11.51 -6.75
N GLY A 684 -5.15 -11.07 -7.61
CA GLY A 684 -4.88 -11.68 -8.91
C GLY A 684 -3.86 -12.82 -8.88
N MET A 685 -3.26 -13.10 -7.72
CA MET A 685 -2.30 -14.20 -7.53
C MET A 685 -3.01 -15.51 -7.22
N ASP A 686 -2.43 -16.61 -7.70
CA ASP A 686 -2.76 -17.96 -7.22
C ASP A 686 -2.39 -18.12 -5.73
N ASP A 687 -2.79 -19.23 -5.12
CA ASP A 687 -2.52 -19.54 -3.70
C ASP A 687 -1.04 -19.36 -3.30
N LEU A 688 -0.11 -19.50 -4.25
CA LEU A 688 1.32 -19.26 -4.07
C LEU A 688 1.93 -18.48 -5.25
N GLY A 689 2.66 -17.41 -4.93
CA GLY A 689 3.60 -16.74 -5.84
C GLY A 689 5.01 -17.32 -5.75
N TYR A 690 5.87 -16.95 -6.69
CA TYR A 690 7.27 -17.38 -6.72
C TYR A 690 8.24 -16.20 -6.87
N VAL A 691 9.02 -15.93 -5.81
CA VAL A 691 10.05 -14.86 -5.80
C VAL A 691 11.39 -15.40 -6.26
N GLN A 692 12.02 -14.72 -7.21
CA GLN A 692 13.31 -15.08 -7.79
C GLN A 692 14.49 -14.33 -7.16
#